data_AF-A0A941L306-F1
#
_entry.id   AF-A0A941L306-F1
#
_cell.length_a   1.000
_cell.length_b   1.000
_cell.length_c   1.000
_cell.angle_alpha   90.00
_cell.angle_beta   90.00
_cell.angle_gamma   90.00
#
_symmetry.space_group_name_H-M   'P 1'
#
loop_
_entity.id
_entity.type
_entity.pdbx_description
1 polymer ?
#
loop_
_entity_poly.entity_id
_entity_poly.type
_entity_poly.pdbx_seq_one_letter_code
_entity_poly.pdbx_strand_id
1 'polypeptide(L)'
;MKQGLKKTTFFLIAFFATTFLINLQKEPAFAHKVPTSITLNCADNAVAPLNNLKDIQTFLNCNGFNPGPIDGLAGSRTDGAIKSFQKTVGLVADGEVGPATKQAMRSYSSVSFTFQGSGWGHGVGLSQYGTKGLTELGASFCSNTSSCSSNEVVSYYFQGTSVKQLSEISLSSPDIATNNNALWVGLARNARSINLTTLPSSSPPTLFICQENLPQVAGVQAFLSSRGFDPGTVDGAFGERTANALKNYQASVGIGQSGTINDETLNKIKSDATSDGPCESDFGPLKIAGGATINIIYSNGNCYFTGHPLLSKVPASCNIGISWSDGGRIRVGPREHKHGILKLRNKNVSSGFHVSLAVNIEKYLYGLAEMPSHWNVKALEAQALVGRSYAVFQYLKQNIPSEKTDTDAGLSSSRKDYCWCHIGSTASSQYYYGYLKEIAGPNWVQAVNNTSGKVITYDGGYTQSTVVQAFYSSSTGGKTNDNVVGFGSATPWPYLKTVDDPWSVDNRVGNPKAAWSYDFSSYQLSKNILCGDIPCFDAVTDIYVSSVSESGAALQVTMKGFKNGSAKTVTKSGRNIKSQLGFTSHYFKTSSQSDISNLSIGPITANSSTTTAVENSSSSTGDTPQYATSSSGLNYLSKAGLLNVCNETSSACQAKTISREEAAAVVTVVGGVSLDAPNAYSDDDQSLYQQATNALPYYGMQVCFGSPFQIQPSETVSRDELACLLVKSIKAGTTENLSGSIDKFSDEGASKWTNEINVLAANDVIPACSDLSDKFCPSRKITIGEVSYIVNRLVEKSLIPTSVFDVNPFQAGWAANGGEVTEASSTAVSNPNAGNDACVPQDNSSLVINSTLDIQQFLSNNGFNPGPIDGQSGPKTKNAIISFQKENGLLADGIAGNKTKAAMRAYTGCKSENFCVARDNRSAKLDSIADVQTYLANNGFNPGIIDGKMGSYTREAIKAFQRKVGLIPDGVAGARTKSEMKSYTGC
;
A
#
# COMPACT_ATOMS: atom_id res chain seq x y z
N MET A 1 33.19 36.85 38.50
CA MET A 1 33.28 37.95 39.48
C MET A 1 34.39 38.90 39.05
N LYS A 2 34.09 40.21 39.00
CA LYS A 2 34.96 41.39 38.85
C LYS A 2 36.01 41.41 37.71
N GLN A 3 35.93 42.50 36.94
CA GLN A 3 36.81 42.91 35.84
C GLN A 3 38.27 43.14 36.22
N GLY A 4 39.13 43.06 35.20
CA GLY A 4 40.28 43.94 34.95
C GLY A 4 40.60 43.85 33.44
N LEU A 5 41.17 44.81 32.72
CA LEU A 5 41.80 46.08 33.04
C LEU A 5 42.15 46.76 31.67
N LYS A 6 42.05 48.10 31.56
CA LYS A 6 42.85 49.03 30.71
C LYS A 6 42.69 48.92 29.16
N LYS A 7 42.76 49.99 28.33
CA LYS A 7 43.09 51.43 28.48
C LYS A 7 42.78 52.16 27.15
N THR A 8 42.19 53.36 27.24
CA THR A 8 42.44 54.64 26.49
C THR A 8 42.54 54.64 24.95
N THR A 9 41.81 55.51 24.23
CA THR A 9 42.18 56.92 23.90
C THR A 9 40.94 57.64 23.27
N PHE A 10 40.27 58.58 23.96
CA PHE A 10 40.21 60.07 23.74
C PHE A 10 39.29 60.57 22.60
N PHE A 11 38.51 61.67 22.64
CA PHE A 11 38.35 62.89 23.47
C PHE A 11 36.83 63.29 23.40
N LEU A 12 36.09 63.45 24.53
CA LEU A 12 35.70 64.72 25.23
C LEU A 12 34.60 65.54 24.49
N ILE A 13 33.54 66.15 25.05
CA ILE A 13 33.20 66.84 26.34
C ILE A 13 31.69 67.20 26.21
N ALA A 14 30.82 67.43 27.20
CA ALA A 14 30.79 67.38 28.67
C ALA A 14 29.35 67.82 29.10
N PHE A 15 28.71 67.12 30.06
CA PHE A 15 28.30 67.58 31.41
C PHE A 15 27.11 68.58 31.51
N PHE A 16 26.20 68.58 32.52
CA PHE A 16 26.22 68.11 33.93
C PHE A 16 24.75 67.95 34.46
N ALA A 17 24.51 66.93 35.30
CA ALA A 17 23.69 66.86 36.57
C ALA A 17 22.25 67.45 36.69
N THR A 18 21.32 67.02 37.57
CA THR A 18 21.16 65.99 38.63
C THR A 18 19.67 65.96 39.07
N THR A 19 19.13 64.77 39.36
CA THR A 19 18.10 64.33 40.34
C THR A 19 17.05 65.29 40.97
N PHE A 20 15.74 64.93 40.95
CA PHE A 20 14.92 64.50 42.13
C PHE A 20 13.46 64.07 41.75
N LEU A 21 12.78 63.38 42.69
CA LEU A 21 11.60 62.49 42.59
C LEU A 21 10.17 63.13 42.59
N ILE A 22 9.27 62.51 41.80
CA ILE A 22 7.88 62.00 42.04
C ILE A 22 6.67 62.93 42.42
N ASN A 23 5.72 62.95 41.46
CA ASN A 23 4.24 63.02 41.43
C ASN A 23 3.40 64.07 42.21
N LEU A 24 2.63 64.87 41.46
CA LEU A 24 1.17 64.65 41.22
C LEU A 24 0.59 65.59 40.13
N GLN A 25 -0.41 65.07 39.38
CA GLN A 25 -1.50 65.69 38.58
C GLN A 25 -1.41 65.84 37.03
N LYS A 26 -2.05 64.84 36.37
CA LYS A 26 -3.11 64.84 35.31
C LYS A 26 -2.99 65.55 33.93
N GLU A 27 -3.07 64.68 32.89
CA GLU A 27 -3.78 64.77 31.57
C GLU A 27 -3.20 65.66 30.42
N PRO A 28 -3.44 65.35 29.11
CA PRO A 28 -3.65 64.08 28.40
C PRO A 28 -2.68 63.86 27.21
N ALA A 29 -2.77 62.66 26.62
CA ALA A 29 -2.01 62.15 25.48
C ALA A 29 -2.24 62.90 24.15
N PHE A 30 -1.15 63.14 23.41
CA PHE A 30 -1.18 63.41 21.96
C PHE A 30 -0.99 62.10 21.19
N ALA A 31 -2.09 61.59 20.64
CA ALA A 31 -2.10 60.45 19.73
C ALA A 31 -1.50 60.85 18.37
N HIS A 32 -0.39 60.24 17.99
CA HIS A 32 0.08 60.26 16.61
C HIS A 32 -0.77 59.24 15.81
N LYS A 33 -1.76 59.73 15.07
CA LYS A 33 -2.54 58.92 14.13
C LYS A 33 -1.63 58.45 12.99
N VAL A 34 -1.34 57.15 12.97
CA VAL A 34 -0.83 56.46 11.77
C VAL A 34 -1.96 56.45 10.72
N PRO A 35 -1.70 56.71 9.42
CA PRO A 35 -2.75 56.80 8.42
C PRO A 35 -3.45 55.45 8.24
N THR A 36 -4.73 55.39 8.54
CA THR A 36 -5.65 54.32 8.14
C THR A 36 -6.12 54.57 6.72
N SER A 37 -5.50 53.90 5.74
CA SER A 37 -6.14 53.34 4.53
C SER A 37 -5.04 52.94 3.55
N ILE A 38 -4.44 51.77 3.75
CA ILE A 38 -3.76 51.09 2.64
C ILE A 38 -4.87 50.41 1.84
N THR A 39 -5.17 50.93 0.65
CA THR A 39 -5.92 50.18 -0.36
C THR A 39 -5.03 49.01 -0.78
N LEU A 40 -5.28 47.82 -0.23
CA LEU A 40 -4.62 46.59 -0.70
C LEU A 40 -5.09 46.32 -2.13
N ASN A 41 -4.22 46.49 -3.12
CA ASN A 41 -4.41 45.94 -4.45
C ASN A 41 -4.18 44.42 -4.39
N CYS A 42 -4.86 43.65 -5.25
CA CYS A 42 -4.83 42.18 -5.29
C CYS A 42 -3.43 41.55 -5.56
N ALA A 43 -2.36 42.35 -5.64
CA ALA A 43 -1.00 41.90 -5.90
C ALA A 43 -0.28 41.29 -4.67
N ASP A 44 -0.74 41.55 -3.44
CA ASP A 44 -0.07 41.13 -2.19
C ASP A 44 -0.77 39.97 -1.46
N ASN A 45 -1.24 38.96 -2.22
CA ASN A 45 -2.08 37.86 -1.71
C ASN A 45 -1.46 37.01 -0.57
N ALA A 46 -0.13 36.94 -0.43
CA ALA A 46 0.52 36.10 0.59
C ALA A 46 0.61 36.74 1.99
N VAL A 47 0.19 38.01 2.15
CA VAL A 47 0.41 38.80 3.39
C VAL A 47 -0.87 39.47 3.92
N ALA A 48 -2.05 39.13 3.38
CA ALA A 48 -3.31 39.70 3.84
C ALA A 48 -3.49 39.49 5.37
N PRO A 49 -3.72 40.55 6.18
CA PRO A 49 -3.78 40.43 7.63
C PRO A 49 -4.90 39.48 8.12
N LEU A 50 -5.99 39.34 7.35
CA LEU A 50 -7.19 38.55 7.69
C LEU A 50 -7.69 38.80 9.13
N ASN A 51 -7.52 40.04 9.59
CA ASN A 51 -7.77 40.44 10.98
C ASN A 51 -9.23 40.85 11.17
N ASN A 52 -9.89 41.31 10.12
CA ASN A 52 -11.29 41.74 10.15
C ASN A 52 -12.07 41.22 8.92
N LEU A 53 -13.40 41.38 8.93
CA LEU A 53 -14.28 40.87 7.86
C LEU A 53 -14.04 41.58 6.51
N LYS A 54 -13.63 42.85 6.54
CA LYS A 54 -13.29 43.60 5.32
C LYS A 54 -12.04 43.02 4.64
N ASP A 55 -11.05 42.57 5.41
CA ASP A 55 -9.88 41.87 4.89
C ASP A 55 -10.28 40.54 4.22
N ILE A 56 -11.22 39.80 4.84
CA ILE A 56 -11.75 38.53 4.33
C ILE A 56 -12.52 38.76 3.02
N GLN A 57 -13.41 39.74 2.97
CA GLN A 57 -14.14 40.09 1.74
C GLN A 57 -13.18 40.55 0.63
N THR A 58 -12.15 41.32 0.97
CA THR A 58 -11.11 41.72 0.02
C THR A 58 -10.40 40.49 -0.56
N PHE A 59 -9.97 39.57 0.30
CA PHE A 59 -9.36 38.31 -0.11
C PHE A 59 -10.28 37.51 -1.05
N LEU A 60 -11.54 37.30 -0.65
CA LEU A 60 -12.50 36.52 -1.41
C LEU A 60 -12.73 37.14 -2.80
N ASN A 61 -12.97 38.45 -2.85
CA ASN A 61 -13.19 39.19 -4.09
C ASN A 61 -11.98 39.13 -5.02
N CYS A 62 -10.75 39.33 -4.51
CA CYS A 62 -9.52 39.23 -5.29
C CYS A 62 -9.26 37.83 -5.85
N ASN A 63 -9.88 36.80 -5.27
CA ASN A 63 -9.69 35.40 -5.65
C ASN A 63 -10.91 34.80 -6.36
N GLY A 64 -11.82 35.65 -6.88
CA GLY A 64 -12.96 35.23 -7.68
C GLY A 64 -14.18 34.74 -6.89
N PHE A 65 -14.13 34.78 -5.56
CA PHE A 65 -15.26 34.46 -4.68
C PHE A 65 -16.04 35.73 -4.37
N ASN A 66 -17.15 35.96 -5.04
CA ASN A 66 -17.93 37.20 -4.90
C ASN A 66 -18.56 37.33 -3.50
N PRO A 67 -18.01 38.17 -2.58
CA PRO A 67 -18.54 38.30 -1.24
C PRO A 67 -19.64 39.36 -1.15
N GLY A 68 -20.01 40.00 -2.26
CA GLY A 68 -20.73 41.26 -2.28
C GLY A 68 -19.81 42.48 -2.10
N PRO A 69 -20.35 43.65 -1.71
CA PRO A 69 -19.54 44.83 -1.42
C PRO A 69 -18.47 44.56 -0.36
N ILE A 70 -17.30 45.18 -0.51
CA ILE A 70 -16.22 45.13 0.49
C ILE A 70 -16.47 46.20 1.56
N ASP A 71 -17.45 45.95 2.41
CA ASP A 71 -17.99 46.91 3.39
C ASP A 71 -17.66 46.55 4.85
N GLY A 72 -17.12 45.35 5.09
CA GLY A 72 -16.85 44.81 6.42
C GLY A 72 -18.08 44.30 7.16
N LEU A 73 -19.23 44.15 6.47
CA LEU A 73 -20.48 43.67 7.05
C LEU A 73 -20.77 42.22 6.66
N ALA A 74 -21.31 41.43 7.59
CA ALA A 74 -21.71 40.06 7.30
C ALA A 74 -23.01 40.04 6.48
N GLY A 75 -23.09 39.15 5.50
CA GLY A 75 -24.29 38.98 4.65
C GLY A 75 -24.27 37.65 3.90
N SER A 76 -25.40 37.27 3.31
CA SER A 76 -25.57 35.98 2.60
C SER A 76 -24.58 35.78 1.45
N ARG A 77 -24.16 36.86 0.77
CA ARG A 77 -23.11 36.81 -0.26
C ARG A 77 -21.72 36.56 0.33
N THR A 78 -21.39 37.20 1.44
CA THR A 78 -20.11 36.96 2.14
C THR A 78 -20.06 35.54 2.70
N ASP A 79 -21.13 35.06 3.34
CA ASP A 79 -21.26 33.67 3.82
C ASP A 79 -21.17 32.66 2.67
N GLY A 80 -21.90 32.90 1.58
CA GLY A 80 -21.83 32.09 0.36
C GLY A 80 -20.43 32.06 -0.26
N ALA A 81 -19.71 33.18 -0.26
CA ALA A 81 -18.34 33.27 -0.75
C ALA A 81 -17.35 32.52 0.16
N ILE A 82 -17.51 32.61 1.50
CA ILE A 82 -16.69 31.85 2.45
C ILE A 82 -16.92 30.35 2.25
N LYS A 83 -18.18 29.89 2.16
CA LYS A 83 -18.52 28.48 1.89
C LYS A 83 -17.98 27.99 0.55
N SER A 84 -18.07 28.82 -0.48
CA SER A 84 -17.54 28.52 -1.81
C SER A 84 -16.01 28.39 -1.78
N PHE A 85 -15.33 29.31 -1.08
CA PHE A 85 -13.89 29.22 -0.85
C PHE A 85 -13.52 27.95 -0.08
N GLN A 86 -14.16 27.69 1.06
CA GLN A 86 -13.92 26.50 1.89
C GLN A 86 -14.11 25.21 1.09
N LYS A 87 -15.19 25.11 0.30
CA LYS A 87 -15.43 23.98 -0.60
C LYS A 87 -14.31 23.81 -1.63
N THR A 88 -13.83 24.92 -2.21
CA THR A 88 -12.74 24.93 -3.20
C THR A 88 -11.42 24.42 -2.63
N VAL A 89 -11.13 24.72 -1.37
CA VAL A 89 -9.90 24.27 -0.69
C VAL A 89 -10.08 22.97 0.12
N GLY A 90 -11.21 22.29 -0.02
CA GLY A 90 -11.49 21.00 0.65
C GLY A 90 -11.72 21.10 2.17
N LEU A 91 -12.15 22.25 2.67
CA LEU A 91 -12.61 22.44 4.05
C LEU A 91 -14.13 22.21 4.17
N VAL A 92 -14.59 21.97 5.40
CA VAL A 92 -16.03 21.97 5.71
C VAL A 92 -16.58 23.36 5.39
N ALA A 93 -17.58 23.42 4.51
CA ALA A 93 -18.19 24.66 4.03
C ALA A 93 -19.24 25.18 5.04
N ASP A 94 -18.80 25.51 6.24
CA ASP A 94 -19.64 26.00 7.35
C ASP A 94 -19.90 27.51 7.30
N GLY A 95 -19.14 28.27 6.51
CA GLY A 95 -19.23 29.73 6.43
C GLY A 95 -18.45 30.46 7.53
N GLU A 96 -17.78 29.72 8.42
CA GLU A 96 -17.02 30.27 9.53
C GLU A 96 -15.53 30.44 9.18
N VAL A 97 -15.02 31.66 9.32
CA VAL A 97 -13.60 31.97 9.06
C VAL A 97 -12.75 31.69 10.30
N GLY A 98 -12.66 30.41 10.65
CA GLY A 98 -11.80 29.90 11.72
C GLY A 98 -10.31 29.82 11.34
N PRO A 99 -9.43 29.35 12.25
CA PRO A 99 -7.99 29.25 12.00
C PRO A 99 -7.62 28.46 10.74
N ALA A 100 -8.33 27.37 10.45
CA ALA A 100 -8.12 26.57 9.25
C ALA A 100 -8.47 27.35 7.96
N THR A 101 -9.63 28.03 7.95
CA THR A 101 -10.04 28.89 6.84
C THR A 101 -9.02 30.02 6.62
N LYS A 102 -8.58 30.70 7.68
CA LYS A 102 -7.55 31.76 7.58
C LYS A 102 -6.21 31.24 7.07
N GLN A 103 -5.80 30.06 7.49
CA GLN A 103 -4.58 29.42 6.98
C GLN A 103 -4.71 29.11 5.49
N ALA A 104 -5.82 28.53 5.07
CA ALA A 104 -6.10 28.25 3.67
C ALA A 104 -6.10 29.54 2.84
N MET A 105 -6.72 30.61 3.33
CA MET A 105 -6.74 31.92 2.66
C MET A 105 -5.32 32.48 2.47
N ARG A 106 -4.47 32.44 3.51
CA ARG A 106 -3.06 32.92 3.42
C ARG A 106 -2.21 32.15 2.42
N SER A 107 -2.56 30.89 2.21
CA SER A 107 -1.83 29.96 1.33
C SER A 107 -2.42 29.84 -0.07
N TYR A 108 -3.56 30.47 -0.31
CA TYR A 108 -4.30 30.36 -1.56
C TYR A 108 -3.57 31.14 -2.64
N SER A 109 -3.27 30.45 -3.73
CA SER A 109 -2.62 30.98 -4.93
C SER A 109 -3.23 30.28 -6.13
N SER A 110 -3.44 31.00 -7.23
CA SER A 110 -3.76 30.40 -8.53
C SER A 110 -2.57 29.62 -9.11
N VAL A 111 -1.38 29.76 -8.52
CA VAL A 111 -0.17 29.03 -8.92
C VAL A 111 -0.23 27.60 -8.37
N SER A 112 -0.34 26.64 -9.30
CA SER A 112 -0.09 25.22 -9.09
C SER A 112 1.30 24.82 -9.55
N PHE A 113 1.85 23.78 -8.93
CA PHE A 113 3.10 23.16 -9.35
C PHE A 113 2.80 21.75 -9.82
N THR A 114 3.14 21.47 -11.08
CA THR A 114 3.07 20.13 -11.66
C THR A 114 4.38 19.42 -11.37
N PHE A 115 4.30 18.26 -10.77
CA PHE A 115 5.39 17.31 -10.59
C PHE A 115 5.22 16.21 -11.61
N GLN A 116 6.24 16.02 -12.44
CA GLN A 116 6.29 14.89 -13.36
C GLN A 116 7.42 13.99 -12.91
N GLY A 117 7.24 12.68 -12.97
CA GLY A 117 8.32 11.76 -12.67
C GLY A 117 8.16 10.40 -13.35
N SER A 118 9.07 9.50 -13.01
CA SER A 118 9.13 8.15 -13.56
C SER A 118 9.54 7.14 -12.49
N GLY A 119 9.37 5.85 -12.77
CA GLY A 119 9.76 4.77 -11.87
C GLY A 119 8.86 4.58 -10.65
N TRP A 120 9.11 3.49 -9.93
CA TRP A 120 8.39 3.13 -8.71
C TRP A 120 9.32 2.36 -7.77
N GLY A 121 9.52 2.91 -6.57
CA GLY A 121 10.39 2.36 -5.54
C GLY A 121 11.60 3.24 -5.25
N HIS A 122 12.68 2.63 -4.80
CA HIS A 122 13.93 3.32 -4.44
C HIS A 122 14.96 3.33 -5.59
N GLY A 123 14.77 2.48 -6.62
CA GLY A 123 15.63 2.45 -7.80
C GLY A 123 16.99 1.78 -7.60
N VAL A 124 17.24 1.08 -6.49
CA VAL A 124 18.55 0.49 -6.16
C VAL A 124 18.57 -0.99 -6.50
N GLY A 125 19.62 -1.46 -7.17
CA GLY A 125 19.74 -2.86 -7.59
C GLY A 125 18.81 -3.18 -8.76
N LEU A 126 18.19 -4.35 -8.74
CA LEU A 126 17.43 -4.87 -9.87
C LEU A 126 16.12 -4.08 -10.10
N SER A 127 15.90 -3.68 -11.34
CA SER A 127 14.63 -3.11 -11.82
C SER A 127 13.76 -4.22 -12.40
N GLN A 128 12.55 -4.43 -11.87
CA GLN A 128 11.70 -5.54 -12.34
C GLN A 128 11.27 -5.34 -13.79
N TYR A 129 10.77 -4.14 -14.14
CA TYR A 129 10.42 -3.81 -15.52
C TYR A 129 11.64 -3.71 -16.43
N GLY A 130 12.77 -3.18 -15.94
CA GLY A 130 14.00 -3.17 -16.72
C GLY A 130 14.51 -4.59 -17.04
N THR A 131 14.41 -5.50 -16.07
CA THR A 131 14.71 -6.93 -16.24
C THR A 131 13.78 -7.60 -17.26
N LYS A 132 12.49 -7.27 -17.23
CA LYS A 132 11.54 -7.73 -18.26
C LYS A 132 12.02 -7.29 -19.64
N GLY A 133 12.31 -6.00 -19.84
CA GLY A 133 12.78 -5.52 -21.14
C GLY A 133 14.15 -6.05 -21.57
N LEU A 134 15.10 -6.24 -20.64
CA LEU A 134 16.38 -6.91 -20.95
C LEU A 134 16.18 -8.33 -21.49
N THR A 135 15.26 -9.09 -20.89
CA THR A 135 15.01 -10.49 -21.27
C THR A 135 14.06 -10.64 -22.46
N GLU A 136 13.26 -9.63 -22.79
CA GLU A 136 12.32 -9.67 -23.92
C GLU A 136 12.81 -8.88 -25.14
N LEU A 137 13.63 -7.84 -24.96
CA LEU A 137 14.05 -6.88 -26.00
C LEU A 137 15.57 -6.67 -26.05
N GLY A 138 16.32 -7.05 -25.02
CA GLY A 138 17.75 -6.76 -24.86
C GLY A 138 18.71 -7.67 -25.63
N ALA A 139 18.26 -8.34 -26.69
CA ALA A 139 19.07 -9.31 -27.44
C ALA A 139 20.36 -8.71 -28.04
N SER A 140 20.38 -7.40 -28.34
CA SER A 140 21.58 -6.69 -28.81
C SER A 140 22.54 -6.27 -27.68
N PHE A 141 22.10 -6.38 -26.42
CA PHE A 141 22.87 -5.98 -25.24
C PHE A 141 23.61 -7.15 -24.59
N CYS A 142 23.07 -8.36 -24.73
CA CYS A 142 23.59 -9.57 -24.10
C CYS A 142 24.30 -10.48 -25.11
N SER A 143 25.09 -11.42 -24.60
CA SER A 143 25.89 -12.34 -25.40
C SER A 143 25.04 -13.33 -26.22
N ASN A 144 23.79 -13.56 -25.82
CA ASN A 144 22.82 -14.35 -26.54
C ASN A 144 22.01 -13.47 -27.50
N THR A 145 22.01 -13.82 -28.79
CA THR A 145 21.36 -13.08 -29.88
C THR A 145 19.83 -13.09 -29.85
N SER A 146 19.20 -13.74 -28.87
CA SER A 146 17.73 -13.82 -28.73
C SER A 146 17.17 -13.25 -27.43
N SER A 147 17.87 -13.35 -26.29
CA SER A 147 17.46 -12.78 -24.99
C SER A 147 18.58 -12.86 -23.94
N CYS A 148 18.62 -11.89 -23.01
CA CYS A 148 19.53 -11.96 -21.87
C CYS A 148 19.23 -13.15 -20.94
N SER A 149 20.28 -13.84 -20.49
CA SER A 149 20.18 -14.82 -19.41
C SER A 149 20.00 -14.14 -18.05
N SER A 150 19.49 -14.89 -17.06
CA SER A 150 19.31 -14.38 -15.69
C SER A 150 20.63 -13.93 -15.04
N ASN A 151 21.74 -14.58 -15.39
CA ASN A 151 23.06 -14.22 -14.86
C ASN A 151 23.56 -12.90 -15.46
N GLU A 152 23.37 -12.68 -16.76
CA GLU A 152 23.71 -11.42 -17.41
C GLU A 152 22.89 -10.26 -16.84
N VAL A 153 21.59 -10.46 -16.63
CA VAL A 153 20.72 -9.46 -15.97
C VAL A 153 21.23 -9.13 -14.58
N VAL A 154 21.55 -10.13 -13.77
CA VAL A 154 22.06 -9.92 -12.41
C VAL A 154 23.41 -9.19 -12.44
N SER A 155 24.36 -9.61 -13.28
CA SER A 155 25.66 -8.95 -13.39
C SER A 155 25.55 -7.51 -13.92
N TYR A 156 24.51 -7.22 -14.71
CA TYR A 156 24.21 -5.86 -15.15
C TYR A 156 23.76 -4.96 -14.00
N TYR A 157 22.79 -5.39 -13.19
CA TYR A 157 22.29 -4.57 -12.08
C TYR A 157 23.20 -4.60 -10.84
N PHE A 158 23.99 -5.66 -10.65
CA PHE A 158 24.91 -5.84 -9.54
C PHE A 158 26.35 -5.92 -10.06
N GLN A 159 27.00 -4.77 -10.16
CA GLN A 159 28.30 -4.62 -10.82
C GLN A 159 29.42 -5.36 -10.07
N GLY A 160 30.30 -6.04 -10.82
CA GLY A 160 31.42 -6.79 -10.25
C GLY A 160 31.02 -8.01 -9.42
N THR A 161 29.79 -8.52 -9.60
CA THR A 161 29.30 -9.72 -8.90
C THR A 161 29.36 -10.96 -9.77
N SER A 162 29.28 -12.12 -9.11
CA SER A 162 29.17 -13.42 -9.76
C SER A 162 28.06 -14.25 -9.11
N VAL A 163 27.47 -15.16 -9.89
CA VAL A 163 26.49 -16.13 -9.39
C VAL A 163 27.22 -17.43 -9.05
N LYS A 164 27.16 -17.85 -7.78
CA LYS A 164 27.81 -19.07 -7.27
C LYS A 164 26.80 -19.99 -6.61
N GLN A 165 27.09 -21.29 -6.56
CA GLN A 165 26.29 -22.20 -5.73
C GLN A 165 26.56 -21.91 -4.26
N LEU A 166 25.49 -21.86 -3.46
CA LEU A 166 25.58 -21.58 -2.03
C LEU A 166 26.42 -22.63 -1.29
N SER A 167 26.42 -23.88 -1.77
CA SER A 167 27.26 -24.97 -1.26
C SER A 167 28.75 -24.80 -1.53
N GLU A 168 29.13 -23.96 -2.49
CA GLU A 168 30.54 -23.69 -2.85
C GLU A 168 31.11 -22.50 -2.08
N ILE A 169 30.28 -21.80 -1.29
CA ILE A 169 30.68 -20.63 -0.51
C ILE A 169 30.93 -21.05 0.94
N SER A 170 32.04 -20.60 1.52
CA SER A 170 32.29 -20.76 2.96
C SER A 170 31.36 -19.86 3.76
N LEU A 171 30.32 -20.43 4.37
CA LEU A 171 29.35 -19.72 5.20
C LEU A 171 29.65 -19.90 6.69
N SER A 172 29.36 -18.87 7.49
CA SER A 172 29.36 -18.98 8.96
C SER A 172 28.31 -19.95 9.50
N SER A 173 27.29 -20.27 8.69
CA SER A 173 26.27 -21.26 8.99
C SER A 173 25.80 -21.97 7.72
N PRO A 174 26.18 -23.25 7.51
CA PRO A 174 25.82 -23.99 6.31
C PRO A 174 24.35 -24.44 6.28
N ASP A 175 23.64 -24.38 7.41
CA ASP A 175 22.27 -24.91 7.55
C ASP A 175 21.27 -24.28 6.57
N ILE A 176 21.45 -23.00 6.22
CA ILE A 176 20.61 -22.30 5.25
C ILE A 176 20.71 -22.88 3.83
N ALA A 177 21.83 -23.55 3.52
CA ALA A 177 22.05 -24.22 2.23
C ALA A 177 21.46 -25.65 2.20
N THR A 178 20.89 -26.12 3.31
CA THR A 178 20.34 -27.47 3.44
C THR A 178 18.80 -27.47 3.46
N ASN A 179 18.20 -28.65 3.52
CA ASN A 179 16.75 -28.82 3.65
C ASN A 179 16.21 -28.58 5.08
N ASN A 180 17.02 -28.05 6.01
CA ASN A 180 16.75 -28.04 7.45
C ASN A 180 15.79 -26.93 7.95
N ASN A 181 14.86 -26.44 7.15
CA ASN A 181 13.90 -25.37 7.53
C ASN A 181 14.54 -24.18 8.30
N ALA A 182 15.79 -23.84 7.96
CA ALA A 182 16.62 -22.94 8.77
C ALA A 182 16.15 -21.47 8.74
N LEU A 183 15.47 -21.05 7.66
CA LEU A 183 14.98 -19.69 7.52
C LEU A 183 13.68 -19.51 8.31
N TRP A 184 13.66 -18.56 9.24
CA TRP A 184 12.46 -18.23 10.02
C TRP A 184 11.83 -16.94 9.50
N VAL A 185 10.61 -17.03 9.00
CA VAL A 185 9.85 -15.95 8.38
C VAL A 185 8.78 -15.45 9.35
N GLY A 186 8.88 -14.21 9.81
CA GLY A 186 7.92 -13.63 10.75
C GLY A 186 6.59 -13.32 10.07
N LEU A 187 5.53 -14.02 10.50
CA LEU A 187 4.16 -13.89 9.97
C LEU A 187 3.32 -12.91 10.78
N ALA A 188 3.48 -12.91 12.11
CA ALA A 188 2.81 -11.97 13.02
C ALA A 188 3.69 -11.68 14.24
N ARG A 189 3.54 -10.48 14.80
CA ARG A 189 4.29 -10.02 15.96
C ARG A 189 3.35 -9.77 17.13
N ASN A 190 3.71 -10.25 18.32
CA ASN A 190 2.94 -10.05 19.55
C ASN A 190 1.44 -10.39 19.42
N ALA A 191 1.13 -11.46 18.69
CA ALA A 191 -0.24 -11.94 18.52
C ALA A 191 -0.81 -12.37 19.87
N ARG A 192 -2.03 -11.93 20.18
CA ARG A 192 -2.80 -12.42 21.34
C ARG A 192 -3.63 -13.64 21.00
N SER A 193 -3.94 -13.83 19.73
CA SER A 193 -4.54 -15.05 19.24
C SER A 193 -4.10 -15.32 17.81
N ILE A 194 -4.06 -16.60 17.44
CA ILE A 194 -4.05 -17.01 16.05
C ILE A 194 -5.09 -18.11 15.82
N ASN A 195 -5.68 -18.08 14.63
CA ASN A 195 -6.52 -19.15 14.12
C ASN A 195 -5.71 -19.95 13.10
N LEU A 196 -5.71 -21.27 13.28
CA LEU A 196 -5.10 -22.24 12.39
C LEU A 196 -6.18 -23.20 11.91
N THR A 197 -6.36 -23.28 10.59
CA THR A 197 -7.33 -24.18 9.96
C THR A 197 -6.62 -25.18 9.07
N THR A 198 -6.87 -26.47 9.25
CA THR A 198 -6.48 -27.47 8.25
C THR A 198 -7.42 -27.37 7.05
N LEU A 199 -6.88 -27.24 5.84
CA LEU A 199 -7.73 -27.07 4.66
C LEU A 199 -8.23 -28.43 4.14
N PRO A 200 -9.46 -28.48 3.58
CA PRO A 200 -9.99 -29.70 2.98
C PRO A 200 -9.06 -30.23 1.88
N SER A 201 -8.78 -31.53 1.94
CA SER A 201 -8.02 -32.29 0.96
C SER A 201 -8.55 -33.72 0.97
N SER A 202 -8.29 -34.51 -0.07
CA SER A 202 -8.61 -35.95 -0.09
C SER A 202 -7.99 -36.73 1.08
N SER A 203 -6.99 -36.14 1.74
CA SER A 203 -6.41 -36.60 3.01
C SER A 203 -6.13 -35.38 3.89
N PRO A 204 -7.07 -34.98 4.77
CA PRO A 204 -6.88 -33.85 5.67
C PRO A 204 -5.61 -34.01 6.50
N PRO A 205 -4.76 -32.97 6.65
CA PRO A 205 -3.50 -33.14 7.37
C PRO A 205 -3.72 -33.48 8.83
N THR A 206 -2.88 -34.37 9.33
CA THR A 206 -2.68 -34.50 10.77
C THR A 206 -1.73 -33.40 11.23
N LEU A 207 -2.12 -32.65 12.27
CA LEU A 207 -1.27 -31.68 12.93
C LEU A 207 -0.46 -32.37 14.03
N PHE A 208 0.81 -32.02 14.14
CA PHE A 208 1.73 -32.45 15.19
C PHE A 208 2.16 -31.21 15.97
N ILE A 209 1.67 -31.08 17.21
CA ILE A 209 1.88 -29.91 18.06
C ILE A 209 2.87 -30.26 19.18
N CYS A 210 4.07 -29.70 19.10
CA CYS A 210 5.12 -29.79 20.10
C CYS A 210 5.08 -28.59 21.04
N GLN A 211 4.92 -28.83 22.34
CA GLN A 211 4.78 -27.80 23.35
C GLN A 211 5.91 -27.88 24.37
N GLU A 212 6.67 -26.79 24.53
CA GLU A 212 7.77 -26.74 25.49
C GLU A 212 7.24 -26.61 26.93
N ASN A 213 7.88 -27.28 27.89
CA ASN A 213 7.62 -27.14 29.34
C ASN A 213 6.16 -27.41 29.76
N LEU A 214 5.51 -28.43 29.18
CA LEU A 214 4.20 -28.88 29.68
C LEU A 214 4.28 -29.43 31.11
N PRO A 215 3.31 -29.13 31.99
CA PRO A 215 3.18 -29.80 33.28
C PRO A 215 3.10 -31.33 33.12
N GLN A 216 3.71 -32.09 34.03
CA GLN A 216 3.85 -33.56 33.91
C GLN A 216 2.52 -34.27 33.57
N VAL A 217 1.44 -33.94 34.29
CA VAL A 217 0.12 -34.56 34.06
C VAL A 217 -0.42 -34.21 32.67
N ALA A 218 -0.33 -32.94 32.25
CA ALA A 218 -0.79 -32.51 30.93
C ALA A 218 0.04 -33.15 29.80
N GLY A 219 1.36 -33.28 30.00
CA GLY A 219 2.25 -33.99 29.09
C GLY A 219 1.88 -35.47 28.92
N VAL A 220 1.63 -36.16 30.04
CA VAL A 220 1.17 -37.56 30.03
C VAL A 220 -0.21 -37.68 29.35
N GLN A 221 -1.15 -36.79 29.65
CA GLN A 221 -2.46 -36.77 28.98
C GLN A 221 -2.29 -36.57 27.46
N ALA A 222 -1.48 -35.61 27.02
CA ALA A 222 -1.21 -35.37 25.60
C ALA A 222 -0.59 -36.60 24.91
N PHE A 223 0.38 -37.24 25.56
CA PHE A 223 1.01 -38.47 25.07
C PHE A 223 -0.02 -39.60 24.93
N LEU A 224 -0.81 -39.87 25.96
CA LEU A 224 -1.83 -40.92 25.95
C LEU A 224 -2.86 -40.71 24.84
N SER A 225 -3.38 -39.48 24.71
CA SER A 225 -4.28 -39.10 23.62
C SER A 225 -3.66 -39.33 22.24
N SER A 226 -2.37 -39.00 22.06
CA SER A 226 -1.66 -39.20 20.78
C SER A 226 -1.50 -40.68 20.40
N ARG A 227 -1.61 -41.60 21.37
CA ARG A 227 -1.51 -43.05 21.19
C ARG A 227 -2.88 -43.74 21.21
N GLY A 228 -3.97 -42.98 21.23
CA GLY A 228 -5.34 -43.51 21.20
C GLY A 228 -5.87 -44.01 22.55
N PHE A 229 -5.14 -43.78 23.65
CA PHE A 229 -5.70 -43.94 24.99
C PHE A 229 -6.48 -42.68 25.34
N ASP A 230 -7.63 -42.80 26.01
CA ASP A 230 -8.51 -41.67 26.34
C ASP A 230 -8.32 -41.22 27.80
N PRO A 231 -7.41 -40.27 28.08
CA PRO A 231 -7.22 -39.74 29.43
C PRO A 231 -8.26 -38.70 29.84
N GLY A 232 -9.23 -38.37 28.96
CA GLY A 232 -10.09 -37.19 29.09
C GLY A 232 -9.48 -35.94 28.46
N THR A 233 -9.87 -34.76 28.98
CA THR A 233 -9.35 -33.46 28.56
C THR A 233 -7.87 -33.32 28.95
N VAL A 234 -7.05 -32.75 28.07
CA VAL A 234 -5.63 -32.45 28.36
C VAL A 234 -5.56 -31.17 29.19
N ASP A 235 -5.94 -31.23 30.46
CA ASP A 235 -6.09 -30.06 31.35
C ASP A 235 -5.04 -30.01 32.48
N GLY A 236 -4.23 -31.06 32.62
CA GLY A 236 -3.26 -31.21 33.70
C GLY A 236 -3.86 -31.68 35.03
N ALA A 237 -5.16 -31.99 35.09
CA ALA A 237 -5.81 -32.53 36.28
C ALA A 237 -5.77 -34.06 36.28
N PHE A 238 -5.22 -34.65 37.33
CA PHE A 238 -5.12 -36.11 37.43
C PHE A 238 -6.43 -36.71 37.95
N GLY A 239 -7.24 -37.26 37.03
CA GLY A 239 -8.54 -37.88 37.34
C GLY A 239 -8.61 -39.37 37.01
N GLU A 240 -9.77 -39.97 37.28
CA GLU A 240 -10.01 -41.41 37.07
C GLU A 240 -9.83 -41.83 35.60
N ARG A 241 -10.26 -41.00 34.64
CA ARG A 241 -10.03 -41.24 33.20
C ARG A 241 -8.54 -41.29 32.85
N THR A 242 -7.75 -40.36 33.38
CA THR A 242 -6.29 -40.34 33.19
C THR A 242 -5.65 -41.58 33.82
N ALA A 243 -6.08 -41.98 35.02
CA ALA A 243 -5.59 -43.19 35.69
C ALA A 243 -5.92 -44.47 34.90
N ASN A 244 -7.13 -44.58 34.35
CA ASN A 244 -7.55 -45.73 33.54
C ASN A 244 -6.81 -45.78 32.19
N ALA A 245 -6.62 -44.63 31.54
CA ALA A 245 -5.80 -44.54 30.33
C ALA A 245 -4.35 -44.98 30.59
N LEU A 246 -3.79 -44.60 31.74
CA LEU A 246 -2.46 -45.05 32.17
C LEU A 246 -2.41 -46.56 32.39
N LYS A 247 -3.41 -47.17 33.04
CA LYS A 247 -3.45 -48.64 33.21
C LYS A 247 -3.44 -49.36 31.86
N ASN A 248 -4.25 -48.87 30.92
CA ASN A 248 -4.32 -49.44 29.57
C ASN A 248 -3.00 -49.31 28.81
N TYR A 249 -2.35 -48.15 28.91
CA TYR A 249 -1.03 -47.94 28.32
C TYR A 249 0.04 -48.84 28.98
N GLN A 250 0.10 -48.86 30.32
CA GLN A 250 1.02 -49.69 31.09
C GLN A 250 0.88 -51.18 30.71
N ALA A 251 -0.36 -51.67 30.61
CA ALA A 251 -0.67 -53.01 30.14
C ALA A 251 -0.15 -53.25 28.71
N SER A 252 -0.37 -52.28 27.80
CA SER A 252 0.04 -52.39 26.39
C SER A 252 1.55 -52.47 26.18
N VAL A 253 2.33 -51.89 27.09
CA VAL A 253 3.81 -51.88 27.03
C VAL A 253 4.46 -52.86 28.00
N GLY A 254 3.67 -53.68 28.69
CA GLY A 254 4.17 -54.77 29.55
C GLY A 254 4.78 -54.32 30.88
N ILE A 255 4.37 -53.18 31.44
CA ILE A 255 4.82 -52.69 32.76
C ILE A 255 3.70 -52.79 33.82
N GLY A 256 4.03 -52.57 35.09
CA GLY A 256 3.08 -52.63 36.20
C GLY A 256 1.90 -51.65 36.03
N GLN A 257 0.67 -52.17 36.13
CA GLN A 257 -0.58 -51.42 35.89
C GLN A 257 -1.03 -50.60 37.12
N SER A 258 -0.16 -49.73 37.62
CA SER A 258 -0.46 -48.91 38.81
C SER A 258 -1.58 -47.88 38.55
N GLY A 259 -1.77 -47.45 37.31
CA GLY A 259 -2.62 -46.30 36.97
C GLY A 259 -2.11 -44.97 37.50
N THR A 260 -0.86 -44.90 37.93
CA THR A 260 -0.19 -43.71 38.48
C THR A 260 1.04 -43.34 37.66
N ILE A 261 1.48 -42.08 37.71
CA ILE A 261 2.71 -41.63 37.05
C ILE A 261 3.89 -41.92 38.00
N ASN A 262 4.43 -43.13 37.94
CA ASN A 262 5.65 -43.52 38.65
C ASN A 262 6.88 -43.46 37.72
N ASP A 263 8.09 -43.61 38.26
CA ASP A 263 9.33 -43.49 37.49
C ASP A 263 9.42 -44.49 36.33
N GLU A 264 8.98 -45.73 36.53
CA GLU A 264 8.94 -46.75 35.48
C GLU A 264 8.04 -46.33 34.30
N THR A 265 6.84 -45.84 34.60
CA THR A 265 5.88 -45.35 33.61
C THR A 265 6.39 -44.10 32.91
N LEU A 266 6.95 -43.14 33.66
CA LEU A 266 7.44 -41.89 33.11
C LEU A 266 8.64 -42.12 32.18
N ASN A 267 9.60 -42.96 32.58
CA ASN A 267 10.75 -43.33 31.75
C ASN A 267 10.31 -44.03 30.47
N LYS A 268 9.33 -44.93 30.55
CA LYS A 268 8.78 -45.62 29.38
C LYS A 268 8.06 -44.66 28.43
N ILE A 269 7.23 -43.75 28.96
CA ILE A 269 6.57 -42.69 28.16
C ILE A 269 7.60 -41.83 27.44
N LYS A 270 8.61 -41.31 28.14
CA LYS A 270 9.66 -40.46 27.54
C LYS A 270 10.46 -41.22 26.48
N SER A 271 10.79 -42.48 26.73
CA SER A 271 11.45 -43.35 25.75
C SER A 271 10.59 -43.52 24.49
N ASP A 272 9.31 -43.81 24.66
CA ASP A 272 8.39 -44.02 23.54
C ASP A 272 8.11 -42.71 22.79
N ALA A 273 8.06 -41.57 23.49
CA ALA A 273 7.91 -40.25 22.90
C ALA A 273 9.14 -39.84 22.07
N THR A 274 10.35 -40.22 22.49
CA THR A 274 11.58 -39.96 21.73
C THR A 274 11.55 -40.63 20.35
N SER A 275 10.83 -41.74 20.21
CA SER A 275 10.65 -42.44 18.93
C SER A 275 9.74 -41.70 17.94
N ASP A 276 8.96 -40.70 18.37
CA ASP A 276 8.11 -39.87 17.49
C ASP A 276 8.92 -38.78 16.74
N GLY A 277 10.22 -38.64 17.02
CA GLY A 277 11.12 -37.68 16.36
C GLY A 277 11.39 -36.41 17.16
N PRO A 278 12.15 -35.44 16.60
CA PRO A 278 12.56 -34.23 17.30
C PRO A 278 11.34 -33.36 17.62
N CYS A 279 11.14 -33.07 18.91
CA CYS A 279 10.01 -32.29 19.40
C CYS A 279 10.46 -31.44 20.59
N GLU A 280 9.94 -30.22 20.72
CA GLU A 280 10.20 -29.38 21.90
C GLU A 280 9.60 -29.92 23.21
N SER A 281 8.90 -31.06 23.17
CA SER A 281 8.20 -31.70 24.29
C SER A 281 8.87 -33.02 24.68
N ASP A 282 9.17 -33.18 25.97
CA ASP A 282 9.60 -34.45 26.60
C ASP A 282 8.59 -35.61 26.41
N PHE A 283 7.33 -35.28 26.11
CA PHE A 283 6.22 -36.22 25.98
C PHE A 283 5.80 -36.44 24.52
N GLY A 284 6.55 -35.91 23.56
CA GLY A 284 6.26 -36.01 22.12
C GLY A 284 5.14 -35.06 21.65
N PRO A 285 4.79 -35.11 20.36
CA PRO A 285 3.80 -34.22 19.77
C PRO A 285 2.36 -34.65 20.08
N LEU A 286 1.49 -33.68 20.38
CA LEU A 286 0.05 -33.89 20.33
C LEU A 286 -0.39 -34.03 18.87
N LYS A 287 -1.01 -35.16 18.53
CA LYS A 287 -1.50 -35.50 17.18
C LYS A 287 -2.98 -35.15 17.05
N ILE A 288 -3.34 -34.33 16.07
CA ILE A 288 -4.73 -33.92 15.79
C ILE A 288 -5.07 -34.27 14.33
N ALA A 289 -5.95 -35.25 14.14
CA ALA A 289 -6.42 -35.66 12.81
C ALA A 289 -7.30 -34.57 12.16
N GLY A 290 -7.29 -34.52 10.82
CA GLY A 290 -7.67 -33.33 10.06
C GLY A 290 -9.15 -32.93 10.08
N GLY A 291 -9.43 -31.75 9.49
CA GLY A 291 -10.69 -31.02 9.69
C GLY A 291 -10.64 -30.12 10.93
N ALA A 292 -9.46 -29.92 11.51
CA ALA A 292 -9.26 -29.15 12.72
C ALA A 292 -9.25 -27.64 12.43
N THR A 293 -9.91 -26.89 13.31
CA THR A 293 -9.73 -25.45 13.44
C THR A 293 -9.32 -25.18 14.88
N ILE A 294 -8.08 -24.75 15.07
CA ILE A 294 -7.48 -24.52 16.38
C ILE A 294 -7.25 -23.04 16.54
N ASN A 295 -7.72 -22.49 17.66
CA ASN A 295 -7.31 -21.17 18.10
C ASN A 295 -6.31 -21.31 19.23
N ILE A 296 -5.21 -20.56 19.11
CA ILE A 296 -4.21 -20.44 20.17
C ILE A 296 -4.37 -19.05 20.74
N ILE A 297 -4.71 -18.94 22.02
CA ILE A 297 -5.09 -17.68 22.67
C ILE A 297 -4.14 -17.44 23.85
N TYR A 298 -3.53 -16.26 23.89
CA TYR A 298 -2.77 -15.76 25.02
C TYR A 298 -3.68 -14.95 25.96
N SER A 299 -3.72 -15.33 27.24
CA SER A 299 -4.49 -14.66 28.27
C SER A 299 -3.76 -14.74 29.61
N ASN A 300 -3.56 -13.60 30.27
CA ASN A 300 -2.97 -13.49 31.61
C ASN A 300 -1.62 -14.23 31.78
N GLY A 301 -0.71 -14.13 30.80
CA GLY A 301 0.59 -14.79 30.86
C GLY A 301 0.61 -16.24 30.36
N ASN A 302 -0.56 -16.83 30.11
CA ASN A 302 -0.70 -18.24 29.72
C ASN A 302 -1.29 -18.39 28.32
N CYS A 303 -1.03 -19.52 27.66
CA CYS A 303 -1.63 -19.86 26.39
C CYS A 303 -2.67 -20.96 26.55
N TYR A 304 -3.66 -20.94 25.66
CA TYR A 304 -4.75 -21.91 25.65
C TYR A 304 -5.11 -22.32 24.21
N PHE A 305 -5.46 -23.59 24.03
CA PHE A 305 -6.06 -24.10 22.80
C PHE A 305 -7.58 -24.15 22.90
N THR A 306 -8.26 -23.69 21.86
CA THR A 306 -9.71 -23.91 21.67
C THR A 306 -10.00 -24.33 20.22
N GLY A 307 -11.23 -24.77 19.96
CA GLY A 307 -11.71 -25.07 18.61
C GLY A 307 -11.97 -26.56 18.41
N HIS A 308 -12.08 -27.04 17.18
CA HIS A 308 -12.35 -28.46 16.93
C HIS A 308 -11.04 -29.20 16.61
N PRO A 309 -10.73 -30.36 17.24
CA PRO A 309 -11.58 -31.14 18.16
C PRO A 309 -11.55 -30.70 19.65
N LEU A 310 -10.74 -29.70 20.01
CA LEU A 310 -10.48 -29.26 21.39
C LEU A 310 -11.48 -28.20 21.93
N LEU A 311 -12.75 -28.57 22.14
CA LEU A 311 -13.85 -27.61 22.40
C LEU A 311 -13.96 -27.08 23.85
N SER A 312 -12.97 -27.30 24.71
CA SER A 312 -12.98 -26.83 26.10
C SER A 312 -11.61 -26.27 26.50
N LYS A 313 -11.29 -25.04 26.03
CA LYS A 313 -10.15 -24.20 26.45
C LYS A 313 -9.07 -24.93 27.26
N VAL A 314 -8.16 -25.59 26.55
CA VAL A 314 -7.11 -26.44 27.12
C VAL A 314 -5.87 -25.58 27.43
N PRO A 315 -5.27 -25.63 28.65
CA PRO A 315 -3.98 -25.01 28.93
C PRO A 315 -2.89 -25.49 27.96
N ALA A 316 -2.06 -24.56 27.49
CA ALA A 316 -1.01 -24.82 26.51
C ALA A 316 0.25 -24.02 26.83
N SER A 317 1.40 -24.51 26.35
CA SER A 317 2.62 -23.70 26.32
C SER A 317 2.46 -22.56 25.33
N CYS A 318 3.16 -21.45 25.57
CA CYS A 318 3.26 -20.36 24.60
C CYS A 318 4.50 -20.49 23.67
N ASN A 319 5.30 -21.54 23.86
CA ASN A 319 6.39 -21.91 22.96
C ASN A 319 6.01 -23.22 22.27
N ILE A 320 5.55 -23.11 21.02
CA ILE A 320 4.94 -24.22 20.28
C ILE A 320 5.62 -24.38 18.93
N GLY A 321 5.93 -25.62 18.54
CA GLY A 321 6.20 -26.02 17.16
C GLY A 321 5.00 -26.77 16.59
N ILE A 322 4.52 -26.39 15.40
CA ILE A 322 3.42 -27.09 14.71
C ILE A 322 3.90 -27.51 13.34
N SER A 323 3.97 -28.82 13.12
CA SER A 323 4.14 -29.42 11.81
C SER A 323 2.86 -30.13 11.39
N TRP A 324 2.77 -30.51 10.12
CA TRP A 324 1.62 -31.21 9.58
C TRP A 324 2.06 -32.29 8.59
N SER A 325 1.24 -33.31 8.42
CA SER A 325 1.55 -34.42 7.52
C SER A 325 1.73 -33.96 6.07
N ASP A 326 2.63 -34.63 5.35
CA ASP A 326 2.98 -34.32 3.97
C ASP A 326 1.77 -34.26 3.05
N GLY A 327 1.81 -33.35 2.07
CA GLY A 327 0.70 -33.05 1.16
C GLY A 327 -0.41 -32.19 1.78
N GLY A 328 -0.41 -32.02 3.10
CA GLY A 328 -1.32 -31.18 3.85
C GLY A 328 -1.13 -29.68 3.66
N ARG A 329 -2.19 -28.93 3.93
CA ARG A 329 -2.15 -27.46 3.98
C ARG A 329 -2.80 -26.95 5.25
N ILE A 330 -2.19 -25.90 5.81
CA ILE A 330 -2.78 -25.12 6.88
C ILE A 330 -3.01 -23.69 6.42
N ARG A 331 -3.99 -23.03 7.00
CA ARG A 331 -4.22 -21.59 6.86
C ARG A 331 -3.92 -20.91 8.20
N VAL A 332 -3.13 -19.84 8.15
CA VAL A 332 -2.81 -18.97 9.29
C VAL A 332 -3.13 -17.53 8.90
N GLY A 333 -4.21 -16.99 9.47
CA GLY A 333 -4.76 -15.72 9.01
C GLY A 333 -5.15 -15.77 7.52
N PRO A 334 -4.75 -14.80 6.67
CA PRO A 334 -5.10 -14.79 5.26
C PRO A 334 -4.22 -15.69 4.37
N ARG A 335 -3.20 -16.35 4.93
CA ARG A 335 -2.19 -17.08 4.14
C ARG A 335 -2.31 -18.59 4.30
N GLU A 336 -2.03 -19.31 3.21
CA GLU A 336 -1.93 -20.76 3.19
C GLU A 336 -0.46 -21.21 3.19
N HIS A 337 -0.18 -22.30 3.89
CA HIS A 337 1.15 -22.90 4.00
C HIS A 337 1.06 -24.41 3.75
N LYS A 338 1.95 -24.88 2.86
CA LYS A 338 2.16 -26.30 2.58
C LYS A 338 3.49 -26.82 3.14
N HIS A 339 4.48 -25.92 3.27
CA HIS A 339 5.84 -26.26 3.67
C HIS A 339 6.22 -25.60 4.99
N GLY A 340 7.12 -26.24 5.72
CA GLY A 340 7.74 -25.68 6.93
C GLY A 340 7.06 -26.11 8.23
N ILE A 341 7.46 -25.44 9.31
CA ILE A 341 6.98 -25.65 10.68
C ILE A 341 6.59 -24.29 11.24
N LEU A 342 5.37 -24.17 11.76
CA LEU A 342 4.92 -22.95 12.44
C LEU A 342 5.53 -22.91 13.85
N LYS A 343 6.13 -21.78 14.21
CA LYS A 343 6.75 -21.54 15.51
C LYS A 343 6.02 -20.39 16.21
N LEU A 344 5.52 -20.66 17.42
CA LEU A 344 5.02 -19.64 18.33
C LEU A 344 6.04 -19.46 19.46
N ARG A 345 6.38 -18.21 19.78
CA ARG A 345 7.41 -17.89 20.78
C ARG A 345 7.01 -16.69 21.63
N ASN A 346 7.09 -16.80 22.96
CA ASN A 346 6.59 -15.75 23.88
C ASN A 346 7.62 -15.19 24.87
N LYS A 347 8.86 -15.67 24.88
CA LYS A 347 9.89 -15.16 25.79
C LYS A 347 10.19 -13.67 25.49
N ASN A 348 10.24 -12.82 26.51
CA ASN A 348 10.51 -11.38 26.38
C ASN A 348 9.53 -10.58 25.50
N VAL A 349 8.36 -11.15 25.19
CA VAL A 349 7.31 -10.46 24.43
C VAL A 349 6.44 -9.67 25.40
N SER A 350 6.22 -8.36 25.14
CA SER A 350 5.50 -7.48 26.07
C SER A 350 4.02 -7.85 26.27
N SER A 351 3.42 -8.54 25.30
CA SER A 351 2.11 -9.18 25.39
C SER A 351 1.93 -10.14 24.22
N GLY A 352 1.44 -11.37 24.47
CA GLY A 352 1.17 -12.35 23.42
C GLY A 352 2.38 -13.22 23.06
N PHE A 353 2.46 -13.63 21.79
CA PHE A 353 3.55 -14.42 21.22
C PHE A 353 3.85 -13.97 19.77
N HIS A 354 5.08 -14.15 19.32
CA HIS A 354 5.43 -14.02 17.91
C HIS A 354 5.08 -15.29 17.14
N VAL A 355 4.80 -15.15 15.86
CA VAL A 355 4.45 -16.25 14.96
C VAL A 355 5.40 -16.22 13.77
N SER A 356 6.18 -17.27 13.64
CA SER A 356 7.19 -17.44 12.59
C SER A 356 6.98 -18.75 11.85
N LEU A 357 7.30 -18.78 10.56
CA LEU A 357 7.36 -20.00 9.75
C LEU A 357 8.82 -20.38 9.56
N ALA A 358 9.25 -21.50 10.14
CA ALA A 358 10.55 -22.11 9.87
C ALA A 358 10.44 -22.93 8.57
N VAL A 359 11.17 -22.56 7.53
CA VAL A 359 10.97 -23.09 6.17
C VAL A 359 12.29 -23.18 5.41
N ASN A 360 12.39 -24.15 4.50
CA ASN A 360 13.50 -24.26 3.57
C ASN A 360 13.53 -23.05 2.63
N ILE A 361 14.73 -22.60 2.25
CA ILE A 361 14.92 -21.39 1.44
C ILE A 361 14.23 -21.47 0.06
N GLU A 362 14.23 -22.62 -0.60
CA GLU A 362 13.57 -22.79 -1.90
C GLU A 362 12.05 -22.76 -1.76
N LYS A 363 11.52 -23.39 -0.70
CA LYS A 363 10.07 -23.36 -0.41
C LYS A 363 9.59 -21.99 0.05
N TYR A 364 10.45 -21.20 0.70
CA TYR A 364 10.20 -19.79 0.96
C TYR A 364 10.04 -19.01 -0.36
N LEU A 365 10.95 -19.23 -1.31
CA LEU A 365 10.91 -18.54 -2.60
C LEU A 365 9.67 -18.89 -3.41
N TYR A 366 9.16 -20.11 -3.35
CA TYR A 366 7.88 -20.45 -3.99
C TYR A 366 6.73 -19.54 -3.55
N GLY A 367 6.74 -19.10 -2.29
CA GLY A 367 5.72 -18.20 -1.73
C GLY A 367 6.00 -16.72 -1.95
N LEU A 368 7.08 -16.33 -2.64
CA LEU A 368 7.47 -14.94 -2.84
C LEU A 368 6.70 -14.30 -4.01
N ALA A 369 5.98 -13.21 -3.77
CA ALA A 369 5.06 -12.60 -4.73
C ALA A 369 5.52 -11.20 -5.18
N GLU A 370 6.72 -11.12 -5.76
CA GLU A 370 7.33 -9.85 -6.18
C GLU A 370 7.11 -9.49 -7.64
N MET A 371 7.11 -10.48 -8.53
CA MET A 371 6.85 -10.29 -9.97
C MET A 371 5.62 -11.10 -10.42
N PRO A 372 4.89 -10.62 -11.44
CA PRO A 372 3.79 -11.39 -12.04
C PRO A 372 4.31 -12.72 -12.57
N SER A 373 3.62 -13.82 -12.22
CA SER A 373 4.11 -15.16 -12.52
C SER A 373 4.15 -15.49 -14.01
N HIS A 374 3.43 -14.74 -14.87
CA HIS A 374 3.36 -14.99 -16.30
C HIS A 374 4.51 -14.35 -17.10
N TRP A 375 5.39 -13.57 -16.46
CA TRP A 375 6.51 -12.93 -17.14
C TRP A 375 7.55 -13.95 -17.62
N ASN A 376 8.43 -13.52 -18.53
CA ASN A 376 9.53 -14.31 -19.07
C ASN A 376 10.28 -15.05 -17.96
N VAL A 377 10.48 -16.36 -18.12
CA VAL A 377 11.12 -17.21 -17.10
C VAL A 377 12.54 -16.72 -16.76
N LYS A 378 13.29 -16.14 -17.71
CA LYS A 378 14.62 -15.55 -17.43
C LYS A 378 14.56 -14.32 -16.55
N ALA A 379 13.52 -13.49 -16.68
CA ALA A 379 13.26 -12.38 -15.77
C ALA A 379 12.95 -12.90 -14.36
N LEU A 380 12.11 -13.93 -14.27
CA LEU A 380 11.75 -14.57 -13.00
C LEU A 380 12.96 -15.26 -12.35
N GLU A 381 13.85 -15.88 -13.13
CA GLU A 381 15.09 -16.49 -12.65
C GLU A 381 16.01 -15.42 -12.04
N ALA A 382 16.16 -14.25 -12.67
CA ALA A 382 16.93 -13.13 -12.11
C ALA A 382 16.34 -12.65 -10.77
N GLN A 383 15.02 -12.52 -10.68
CA GLN A 383 14.34 -12.16 -9.43
C GLN A 383 14.46 -13.25 -8.35
N ALA A 384 14.47 -14.53 -8.73
CA ALA A 384 14.71 -15.63 -7.80
C ALA A 384 16.14 -15.59 -7.23
N LEU A 385 17.15 -15.31 -8.06
CA LEU A 385 18.54 -15.10 -7.62
C LEU A 385 18.64 -13.93 -6.64
N VAL A 386 18.03 -12.79 -6.96
CA VAL A 386 17.98 -11.61 -6.08
C VAL A 386 17.27 -11.93 -4.77
N GLY A 387 16.09 -12.55 -4.84
CA GLY A 387 15.30 -12.87 -3.66
C GLY A 387 16.00 -13.87 -2.74
N ARG A 388 16.64 -14.89 -3.31
CA ARG A 388 17.43 -15.88 -2.56
C ARG A 388 18.62 -15.21 -1.87
N SER A 389 19.36 -14.38 -2.60
CA SER A 389 20.54 -13.68 -2.06
C SER A 389 20.17 -12.73 -0.92
N TYR A 390 19.05 -12.00 -1.06
CA TYR A 390 18.53 -11.16 0.02
C TYR A 390 18.16 -11.99 1.25
N ALA A 391 17.42 -13.08 1.10
CA ALA A 391 17.01 -13.93 2.21
C ALA A 391 18.21 -14.60 2.91
N VAL A 392 19.20 -15.08 2.15
CA VAL A 392 20.45 -15.63 2.69
C VAL A 392 21.26 -14.57 3.41
N PHE A 393 21.40 -13.36 2.85
CA PHE A 393 22.08 -12.26 3.52
C PHE A 393 21.41 -11.91 4.86
N GLN A 394 20.07 -11.82 4.87
CA GLN A 394 19.31 -11.51 6.09
C GLN A 394 19.40 -12.63 7.13
N TYR A 395 19.41 -13.90 6.69
CA TYR A 395 19.68 -15.04 7.57
C TYR A 395 21.05 -14.89 8.24
N LEU A 396 22.12 -14.76 7.46
CA LEU A 396 23.50 -14.71 7.96
C LEU A 396 23.74 -13.49 8.87
N LYS A 397 23.12 -12.35 8.56
CA LYS A 397 23.20 -11.14 9.38
C LYS A 397 22.55 -11.29 10.76
N GLN A 398 21.46 -12.06 10.85
CA GLN A 398 20.69 -12.19 12.09
C GLN A 398 21.06 -13.45 12.89
N ASN A 399 21.62 -14.46 12.21
CA ASN A 399 22.00 -15.73 12.79
C ASN A 399 23.38 -15.63 13.46
N ILE A 400 23.40 -15.93 14.75
CA ILE A 400 24.56 -16.02 15.64
C ILE A 400 24.73 -17.52 15.94
N PRO A 401 25.61 -18.24 15.22
CA PRO A 401 25.70 -19.70 15.34
C PRO A 401 26.00 -20.17 16.77
N SER A 402 26.79 -19.40 17.53
CA SER A 402 27.12 -19.71 18.93
C SER A 402 25.93 -19.60 19.90
N GLU A 403 24.86 -18.89 19.52
CA GLU A 403 23.63 -18.75 20.31
C GLU A 403 22.50 -19.65 19.78
N LYS A 404 22.77 -20.49 18.77
CA LYS A 404 21.74 -21.31 18.14
C LYS A 404 21.29 -22.45 19.06
N THR A 405 20.00 -22.45 19.37
CA THR A 405 19.28 -23.58 19.95
C THR A 405 18.15 -24.02 19.00
N ASP A 406 17.54 -25.17 19.27
CA ASP A 406 16.36 -25.66 18.53
C ASP A 406 15.15 -24.71 18.64
N THR A 407 15.12 -23.84 19.66
CA THR A 407 14.02 -22.93 19.97
C THR A 407 14.25 -21.48 19.56
N ASP A 408 15.50 -21.03 19.46
CA ASP A 408 15.88 -19.62 19.27
C ASP A 408 16.42 -19.29 17.87
N ALA A 409 16.70 -20.30 17.04
CA ALA A 409 17.15 -20.14 15.65
C ALA A 409 18.43 -19.30 15.47
N GLY A 410 19.25 -19.15 16.51
CA GLY A 410 20.47 -18.34 16.49
C GLY A 410 20.22 -16.83 16.54
N LEU A 411 19.04 -16.38 17.00
CA LEU A 411 18.68 -14.98 17.00
C LEU A 411 19.13 -14.25 18.27
N SER A 412 19.66 -13.03 18.10
CA SER A 412 19.96 -12.12 19.21
C SER A 412 18.72 -11.77 20.03
N SER A 413 18.91 -11.35 21.28
CA SER A 413 17.81 -10.94 22.17
C SER A 413 16.92 -9.85 21.54
N SER A 414 17.52 -8.81 20.94
CA SER A 414 16.75 -7.73 20.29
C SER A 414 15.92 -8.21 19.10
N ARG A 415 16.41 -9.21 18.36
CA ARG A 415 15.69 -9.78 17.23
C ARG A 415 14.54 -10.69 17.68
N LYS A 416 14.75 -11.45 18.76
CA LYS A 416 13.70 -12.24 19.43
C LYS A 416 12.58 -11.35 19.93
N ASP A 417 12.89 -10.23 20.58
CA ASP A 417 11.91 -9.26 21.06
C ASP A 417 11.11 -8.62 19.90
N TYR A 418 11.78 -8.36 18.77
CA TYR A 418 11.16 -7.71 17.61
C TYR A 418 10.18 -8.61 16.84
N CYS A 419 10.62 -9.80 16.41
CA CYS A 419 9.79 -10.71 15.62
C CYS A 419 10.10 -12.19 15.80
N TRP A 420 11.23 -12.53 16.44
CA TRP A 420 11.72 -13.91 16.51
C TRP A 420 11.83 -14.57 15.13
N CYS A 421 12.44 -13.84 14.19
CA CYS A 421 12.51 -14.22 12.79
C CYS A 421 13.81 -13.70 12.15
N HIS A 422 14.29 -14.39 11.12
CA HIS A 422 15.37 -13.90 10.27
C HIS A 422 14.87 -12.79 9.35
N ILE A 423 13.69 -13.00 8.74
CA ILE A 423 13.09 -12.12 7.73
C ILE A 423 11.60 -11.93 7.98
N GLY A 424 11.03 -10.76 7.63
CA GLY A 424 9.59 -10.50 7.73
C GLY A 424 8.83 -10.90 6.45
N SER A 425 7.52 -11.09 6.54
CA SER A 425 6.68 -11.51 5.41
C SER A 425 6.07 -10.38 4.57
N THR A 426 6.42 -9.12 4.83
CA THR A 426 5.81 -7.93 4.19
C THR A 426 6.82 -7.20 3.31
N ALA A 427 6.36 -6.20 2.56
CA ALA A 427 7.21 -5.35 1.70
C ALA A 427 8.32 -4.57 2.43
N SER A 428 8.34 -4.53 3.78
CA SER A 428 9.51 -4.04 4.52
C SER A 428 10.70 -5.02 4.48
N SER A 429 10.48 -6.22 3.95
CA SER A 429 11.52 -7.20 3.63
C SER A 429 11.24 -7.70 2.22
N GLN A 430 10.57 -8.84 2.07
CA GLN A 430 10.07 -9.33 0.80
C GLN A 430 8.64 -9.82 1.00
N TYR A 431 7.79 -9.60 0.01
CA TYR A 431 6.38 -9.92 0.10
C TYR A 431 6.14 -11.42 -0.03
N TYR A 432 6.04 -12.09 1.13
CA TYR A 432 5.76 -13.52 1.22
C TYR A 432 4.25 -13.76 1.32
N TYR A 433 3.71 -14.41 0.31
CA TYR A 433 2.29 -14.72 0.16
C TYR A 433 1.96 -16.18 0.54
N GLY A 434 2.95 -17.08 0.49
CA GLY A 434 2.79 -18.49 0.84
C GLY A 434 2.27 -19.34 -0.33
N TYR A 435 1.59 -20.45 -0.03
CA TYR A 435 1.28 -21.51 -1.00
C TYR A 435 0.38 -21.05 -2.16
N LEU A 436 -0.45 -20.02 -1.96
CA LEU A 436 -1.27 -19.47 -3.04
C LEU A 436 -0.43 -18.90 -4.19
N LYS A 437 0.76 -18.37 -3.91
CA LYS A 437 1.69 -17.90 -4.96
C LYS A 437 2.32 -19.07 -5.72
N GLU A 438 2.62 -20.18 -5.02
CA GLU A 438 3.18 -21.39 -5.63
C GLU A 438 2.21 -21.98 -6.67
N ILE A 439 0.93 -22.12 -6.32
CA ILE A 439 -0.06 -22.70 -7.23
C ILE A 439 -0.47 -21.75 -8.37
N ALA A 440 -0.44 -20.44 -8.12
CA ALA A 440 -0.80 -19.44 -9.13
C ALA A 440 0.33 -19.16 -10.14
N GLY A 441 1.52 -19.76 -9.97
CA GLY A 441 2.70 -19.38 -10.73
C GLY A 441 3.63 -20.52 -11.11
N PRO A 442 3.25 -21.42 -12.05
CA PRO A 442 4.12 -22.50 -12.49
C PRO A 442 5.47 -22.01 -13.05
N ASN A 443 5.47 -20.92 -13.84
CA ASN A 443 6.71 -20.30 -14.35
C ASN A 443 7.58 -19.72 -13.23
N TRP A 444 6.97 -19.19 -12.17
CA TRP A 444 7.72 -18.73 -10.99
C TRP A 444 8.39 -19.89 -10.27
N VAL A 445 7.64 -20.97 -10.02
CA VAL A 445 8.18 -22.20 -9.41
C VAL A 445 9.31 -22.78 -10.28
N GLN A 446 9.14 -22.79 -11.60
CA GLN A 446 10.18 -23.21 -12.55
C GLN A 446 11.42 -22.33 -12.44
N ALA A 447 11.29 -21.01 -12.40
CA ALA A 447 12.41 -20.09 -12.27
C ALA A 447 13.18 -20.26 -10.94
N VAL A 448 12.46 -20.49 -9.83
CA VAL A 448 13.07 -20.81 -8.55
C VAL A 448 13.89 -22.11 -8.66
N ASN A 449 13.33 -23.15 -9.28
CA ASN A 449 14.02 -24.43 -9.48
C ASN A 449 15.25 -24.33 -10.38
N ASN A 450 15.15 -23.61 -11.50
CA ASN A 450 16.28 -23.42 -12.44
C ASN A 450 17.47 -22.69 -11.78
N THR A 451 17.20 -21.93 -10.72
CA THR A 451 18.20 -21.17 -9.96
C THR A 451 18.46 -21.75 -8.57
N SER A 452 17.98 -22.97 -8.29
CA SER A 452 18.06 -23.59 -6.97
C SER A 452 19.50 -23.59 -6.44
N GLY A 453 19.66 -23.17 -5.18
CA GLY A 453 20.95 -23.08 -4.52
C GLY A 453 21.86 -21.92 -4.99
N LYS A 454 21.53 -21.19 -6.06
CA LYS A 454 22.41 -20.13 -6.59
C LYS A 454 22.16 -18.78 -5.93
N VAL A 455 23.25 -18.11 -5.53
CA VAL A 455 23.24 -16.77 -4.92
C VAL A 455 24.22 -15.84 -5.61
N ILE A 456 24.01 -14.54 -5.42
CA ILE A 456 24.83 -13.46 -5.96
C ILE A 456 25.92 -13.12 -4.95
N THR A 457 27.17 -13.10 -5.39
CA THR A 457 28.36 -12.91 -4.54
C THR A 457 29.25 -11.78 -5.06
N TYR A 458 29.97 -11.15 -4.13
CA TYR A 458 30.94 -10.10 -4.39
C TYR A 458 32.22 -10.38 -3.60
N ASP A 459 33.32 -10.63 -4.31
CA ASP A 459 34.60 -11.11 -3.73
C ASP A 459 35.49 -9.98 -3.16
N GLY A 460 34.92 -8.80 -2.88
CA GLY A 460 35.67 -7.62 -2.39
C GLY A 460 35.66 -7.41 -0.86
N GLY A 461 35.20 -8.37 -0.06
CA GLY A 461 35.26 -8.29 1.42
C GLY A 461 34.31 -7.29 2.09
N TYR A 462 33.34 -6.73 1.37
CA TYR A 462 32.37 -5.76 1.90
C TYR A 462 31.15 -6.39 2.59
N THR A 463 30.95 -7.70 2.44
CA THR A 463 29.83 -8.43 3.04
C THR A 463 30.38 -9.47 4.00
N GLN A 464 29.61 -9.79 5.05
CA GLN A 464 30.03 -10.76 6.08
C GLN A 464 30.28 -12.18 5.52
N SER A 465 29.83 -12.47 4.29
CA SER A 465 29.78 -13.82 3.74
C SER A 465 29.96 -13.90 2.23
N THR A 466 30.50 -12.86 1.59
CA THR A 466 30.54 -12.65 0.12
C THR A 466 29.18 -12.54 -0.58
N VAL A 467 28.10 -13.10 -0.02
CA VAL A 467 26.72 -12.94 -0.53
C VAL A 467 26.29 -11.49 -0.42
N VAL A 468 25.76 -10.94 -1.51
CA VAL A 468 25.34 -9.53 -1.55
C VAL A 468 23.97 -9.34 -0.93
N GLN A 469 23.77 -8.20 -0.27
CA GLN A 469 22.42 -7.74 0.04
C GLN A 469 21.78 -7.20 -1.25
N ALA A 470 21.02 -8.06 -1.92
CA ALA A 470 20.43 -7.79 -3.22
C ALA A 470 19.09 -7.03 -3.08
N PHE A 471 19.08 -5.75 -3.45
CA PHE A 471 17.86 -4.94 -3.49
C PHE A 471 17.20 -4.95 -4.87
N TYR A 472 15.91 -4.64 -4.92
CA TYR A 472 15.16 -4.50 -6.16
C TYR A 472 14.02 -3.49 -6.00
N SER A 473 13.57 -2.95 -7.12
CA SER A 473 12.41 -2.06 -7.19
C SER A 473 11.59 -2.34 -8.44
N SER A 474 10.32 -1.90 -8.45
CA SER A 474 9.41 -2.19 -9.56
C SER A 474 9.92 -1.59 -10.87
N SER A 475 10.22 -0.29 -10.87
CA SER A 475 10.72 0.40 -12.04
C SER A 475 11.75 1.44 -11.63
N THR A 476 12.84 1.48 -12.37
CA THR A 476 13.71 2.66 -12.42
C THR A 476 13.09 3.74 -13.31
N GLY A 477 13.59 4.96 -13.21
CA GLY A 477 13.18 6.08 -14.05
C GLY A 477 14.07 6.24 -15.29
N GLY A 478 14.55 5.14 -15.86
CA GLY A 478 15.56 5.13 -16.94
C GLY A 478 16.99 4.81 -16.48
N LYS A 479 17.29 4.91 -15.19
CA LYS A 479 18.58 4.53 -14.57
C LYS A 479 18.39 4.04 -13.13
N THR A 480 19.30 3.20 -12.63
CA THR A 480 19.32 2.83 -11.21
C THR A 480 19.96 3.90 -10.34
N ASN A 481 19.57 3.95 -9.07
CA ASN A 481 20.27 4.64 -8.01
C ASN A 481 21.32 3.73 -7.38
N ASP A 482 22.43 4.31 -6.94
CA ASP A 482 23.23 3.70 -5.89
C ASP A 482 22.50 3.70 -4.53
N ASN A 483 23.04 3.01 -3.53
CA ASN A 483 22.43 2.91 -2.21
C ASN A 483 22.51 4.20 -1.37
N VAL A 484 23.38 5.15 -1.72
CA VAL A 484 23.50 6.46 -1.06
C VAL A 484 22.35 7.36 -1.51
N VAL A 485 22.07 7.40 -2.81
CA VAL A 485 20.97 8.14 -3.42
C VAL A 485 19.62 7.47 -3.12
N GLY A 486 19.51 6.15 -3.25
CA GLY A 486 18.24 5.46 -3.06
C GLY A 486 17.79 5.36 -1.61
N PHE A 487 18.71 5.17 -0.66
CA PHE A 487 18.38 4.94 0.76
C PHE A 487 18.92 6.00 1.73
N GLY A 488 19.97 6.74 1.35
CA GLY A 488 20.66 7.64 2.27
C GLY A 488 21.70 6.95 3.10
N SER A 489 22.23 5.84 2.59
CA SER A 489 23.29 5.09 3.24
C SER A 489 24.52 5.97 3.41
N ALA A 490 25.20 5.88 4.55
CA ALA A 490 26.44 6.61 4.78
C ALA A 490 27.60 6.08 3.94
N THR A 491 27.55 4.80 3.53
CA THR A 491 28.62 4.13 2.80
C THR A 491 28.10 3.58 1.47
N PRO A 492 28.70 3.95 0.33
CA PRO A 492 28.35 3.37 -0.97
C PRO A 492 28.81 1.92 -1.04
N TRP A 493 27.98 1.06 -1.62
CA TRP A 493 28.30 -0.36 -1.81
C TRP A 493 28.80 -0.60 -3.23
N PRO A 494 29.99 -1.20 -3.43
CA PRO A 494 30.62 -1.27 -4.74
C PRO A 494 29.81 -1.98 -5.83
N TYR A 495 28.92 -2.89 -5.44
CA TYR A 495 28.06 -3.65 -6.35
C TYR A 495 26.70 -2.99 -6.62
N LEU A 496 26.35 -1.89 -5.94
CA LEU A 496 25.11 -1.13 -6.16
C LEU A 496 25.46 0.22 -6.79
N LYS A 497 25.84 0.20 -8.06
CA LYS A 497 26.15 1.40 -8.84
C LYS A 497 24.95 1.87 -9.66
N THR A 498 24.96 3.14 -10.03
CA THR A 498 24.09 3.64 -11.08
C THR A 498 24.47 2.99 -12.40
N VAL A 499 23.49 2.34 -13.03
CA VAL A 499 23.57 1.77 -14.38
C VAL A 499 22.38 2.28 -15.18
N ASP A 500 22.55 2.33 -16.50
CA ASP A 500 21.44 2.66 -17.39
C ASP A 500 20.33 1.60 -17.27
N ASP A 501 19.09 2.01 -17.49
CA ASP A 501 17.95 1.11 -17.58
C ASP A 501 16.89 1.70 -18.52
N PRO A 502 17.22 1.85 -19.82
CA PRO A 502 16.29 2.41 -20.80
C PRO A 502 15.01 1.56 -20.92
N TRP A 503 15.09 0.26 -20.66
CA TRP A 503 13.96 -0.67 -20.69
C TRP A 503 12.89 -0.35 -19.65
N SER A 504 13.28 0.17 -18.49
CA SER A 504 12.31 0.60 -17.47
C SER A 504 11.41 1.75 -17.93
N VAL A 505 11.78 2.47 -18.98
CA VAL A 505 10.92 3.51 -19.56
C VAL A 505 10.40 3.13 -20.93
N ASP A 506 11.03 2.20 -21.65
CA ASP A 506 10.60 1.75 -22.99
C ASP A 506 9.12 1.27 -23.05
N ASN A 507 8.37 1.83 -24.00
CA ASN A 507 6.93 1.53 -24.15
C ASN A 507 6.65 0.07 -24.53
N ARG A 508 7.59 -0.61 -25.20
CA ARG A 508 7.43 -2.01 -25.65
C ARG A 508 7.36 -2.97 -24.47
N VAL A 509 7.97 -2.60 -23.34
CA VAL A 509 7.95 -3.38 -22.10
C VAL A 509 6.57 -3.34 -21.43
N GLY A 510 5.76 -2.33 -21.76
CA GLY A 510 4.43 -2.15 -21.17
C GLY A 510 4.50 -1.83 -19.68
N ASN A 511 5.42 -0.95 -19.29
CA ASN A 511 5.58 -0.55 -17.90
C ASN A 511 4.66 0.62 -17.52
N PRO A 512 3.59 0.41 -16.72
CA PRO A 512 2.69 1.48 -16.30
C PRO A 512 3.35 2.44 -15.30
N LYS A 513 4.58 2.17 -14.85
CA LYS A 513 5.35 2.99 -13.91
C LYS A 513 6.45 3.80 -14.62
N ALA A 514 6.50 3.76 -15.94
CA ALA A 514 7.48 4.51 -16.74
C ALA A 514 7.30 6.04 -16.61
N ALA A 515 6.08 6.51 -16.31
CA ALA A 515 5.80 7.92 -16.07
C ALA A 515 4.63 8.11 -15.08
N TRP A 516 4.62 9.26 -14.40
CA TRP A 516 3.53 9.72 -13.54
C TRP A 516 3.52 11.25 -13.47
N SER A 517 2.37 11.83 -13.11
CA SER A 517 2.22 13.28 -12.93
C SER A 517 1.30 13.60 -11.75
N TYR A 518 1.60 14.65 -10.99
CA TYR A 518 0.80 15.15 -9.87
C TYR A 518 0.81 16.67 -9.84
N ASP A 519 -0.34 17.33 -9.65
CA ASP A 519 -0.37 18.77 -9.39
C ASP A 519 -0.66 19.06 -7.93
N PHE A 520 0.04 20.05 -7.41
CA PHE A 520 -0.22 20.58 -6.09
C PHE A 520 -0.46 22.08 -6.16
N SER A 521 -1.54 22.52 -5.54
CA SER A 521 -1.71 23.94 -5.23
C SER A 521 -0.70 24.37 -4.16
N SER A 522 -0.41 25.67 -4.12
CA SER A 522 0.45 26.27 -3.09
C SER A 522 -0.05 25.99 -1.66
N TYR A 523 -1.37 25.86 -1.47
CA TYR A 523 -1.98 25.47 -0.19
C TYR A 523 -1.68 24.02 0.17
N GLN A 524 -1.85 23.09 -0.77
CA GLN A 524 -1.54 21.69 -0.52
C GLN A 524 -0.06 21.53 -0.15
N LEU A 525 0.85 22.20 -0.87
CA LEU A 525 2.27 22.19 -0.55
C LEU A 525 2.56 22.77 0.84
N SER A 526 1.95 23.90 1.23
CA SER A 526 2.18 24.50 2.55
C SER A 526 1.68 23.59 3.68
N LYS A 527 0.56 22.88 3.49
CA LYS A 527 0.04 21.90 4.47
C LYS A 527 0.95 20.68 4.61
N ASN A 528 1.50 20.21 3.50
CA ASN A 528 2.11 18.89 3.39
C ASN A 528 3.63 18.87 3.57
N ILE A 529 4.31 20.01 3.38
CA ILE A 529 5.75 20.11 3.52
C ILE A 529 6.11 20.53 4.95
N LEU A 530 6.70 19.61 5.72
CA LEU A 530 6.88 19.76 7.17
C LEU A 530 8.33 20.03 7.58
N CYS A 531 8.51 20.91 8.56
CA CYS A 531 9.79 21.22 9.21
C CYS A 531 9.71 20.73 10.65
N GLY A 532 10.04 19.45 10.88
CA GLY A 532 9.60 18.72 12.07
C GLY A 532 8.11 18.39 11.96
N ASP A 533 7.35 18.62 13.03
CA ASP A 533 5.91 18.32 13.07
C ASP A 533 5.01 19.47 12.57
N ILE A 534 5.59 20.65 12.23
CA ILE A 534 4.86 21.87 11.83
C ILE A 534 5.10 22.26 10.36
N PRO A 535 4.16 22.98 9.71
CA PRO A 535 4.31 23.40 8.31
C PRO A 535 5.55 24.26 8.13
N CYS A 536 6.38 23.95 7.13
CA CYS A 536 7.56 24.76 6.82
C CYS A 536 7.20 26.19 6.43
N PHE A 537 6.04 26.36 5.79
CA PHE A 537 5.52 27.58 5.21
C PHE A 537 4.04 27.76 5.57
N ASP A 538 3.59 29.00 5.60
CA ASP A 538 2.16 29.33 5.56
C ASP A 538 1.70 29.48 4.09
N ALA A 539 2.59 29.95 3.21
CA ALA A 539 2.38 30.02 1.77
C ALA A 539 3.65 29.61 1.03
N VAL A 540 3.53 28.76 0.00
CA VAL A 540 4.64 28.37 -0.89
C VAL A 540 4.55 29.23 -2.15
N THR A 541 5.68 29.80 -2.58
CA THR A 541 5.77 30.62 -3.79
C THR A 541 6.60 29.98 -4.89
N ASP A 542 7.47 29.02 -4.54
CA ASP A 542 8.25 28.27 -5.51
C ASP A 542 8.67 26.91 -4.91
N ILE A 543 8.73 25.88 -5.74
CA ILE A 543 9.28 24.56 -5.40
C ILE A 543 9.92 23.94 -6.64
N TYR A 544 11.17 23.53 -6.52
CA TYR A 544 11.95 23.01 -7.66
C TYR A 544 13.06 22.08 -7.21
N VAL A 545 13.44 21.16 -8.09
CA VAL A 545 14.64 20.34 -7.90
C VAL A 545 15.86 21.23 -8.10
N SER A 546 16.68 21.34 -7.06
CA SER A 546 17.87 22.21 -7.01
C SER A 546 19.19 21.45 -7.13
N SER A 547 19.16 20.11 -7.05
CA SER A 547 20.27 19.23 -7.44
C SER A 547 19.76 17.83 -7.78
N VAL A 548 20.45 17.19 -8.73
CA VAL A 548 20.15 15.84 -9.22
C VAL A 548 21.36 14.91 -9.07
N SER A 549 21.09 13.62 -8.91
CA SER A 549 22.11 12.56 -8.97
C SER A 549 22.44 12.19 -10.42
N GLU A 550 23.48 11.38 -10.61
CA GLU A 550 23.84 10.79 -11.90
C GLU A 550 22.66 10.03 -12.56
N SER A 551 21.83 9.39 -11.73
CA SER A 551 20.63 8.67 -12.16
C SER A 551 19.46 9.58 -12.55
N GLY A 552 19.56 10.89 -12.36
CA GLY A 552 18.47 11.85 -12.55
C GLY A 552 17.49 11.93 -11.37
N ALA A 553 17.77 11.26 -10.25
CA ALA A 553 16.95 11.38 -9.05
C ALA A 553 17.17 12.73 -8.35
N ALA A 554 16.12 13.30 -7.78
CA ALA A 554 16.21 14.54 -7.02
C ALA A 554 17.03 14.32 -5.73
N LEU A 555 18.20 14.95 -5.64
CA LEU A 555 19.03 14.95 -4.44
C LEU A 555 18.53 16.01 -3.46
N GLN A 556 18.34 17.24 -3.94
CA GLN A 556 17.79 18.35 -3.17
C GLN A 556 16.63 19.01 -3.91
N VAL A 557 15.63 19.41 -3.14
CA VAL A 557 14.48 20.19 -3.57
C VAL A 557 14.46 21.45 -2.72
N THR A 558 14.47 22.59 -3.37
CA THR A 558 14.42 23.90 -2.73
C THR A 558 13.03 24.47 -2.84
N MET A 559 12.55 25.04 -1.73
CA MET A 559 11.24 25.68 -1.62
C MET A 559 11.40 27.09 -1.09
N LYS A 560 10.65 28.02 -1.68
CA LYS A 560 10.54 29.41 -1.25
C LYS A 560 9.10 29.70 -0.86
N GLY A 561 8.93 30.59 0.11
CA GLY A 561 7.61 30.97 0.58
C GLY A 561 7.68 31.90 1.78
N PHE A 562 6.56 31.97 2.51
CA PHE A 562 6.45 32.79 3.71
C PHE A 562 6.11 31.94 4.93
N LYS A 563 6.64 32.33 6.08
CA LYS A 563 6.25 31.80 7.40
C LYS A 563 6.13 32.96 8.37
N ASN A 564 4.98 33.09 9.03
CA ASN A 564 4.65 34.21 9.92
C ASN A 564 4.89 35.58 9.26
N GLY A 565 4.56 35.72 7.98
CA GLY A 565 4.76 36.95 7.20
C GLY A 565 6.20 37.23 6.76
N SER A 566 7.18 36.40 7.13
CA SER A 566 8.58 36.56 6.70
C SER A 566 8.95 35.58 5.58
N ALA A 567 9.71 36.05 4.60
CA ALA A 567 10.23 35.21 3.54
C ALA A 567 11.16 34.12 4.12
N LYS A 568 11.02 32.90 3.62
CA LYS A 568 11.77 31.73 4.08
C LYS A 568 12.16 30.88 2.88
N THR A 569 13.33 30.25 2.97
CA THR A 569 13.78 29.22 2.04
C THR A 569 14.09 27.95 2.82
N VAL A 570 13.66 26.80 2.31
CA VAL A 570 13.92 25.49 2.90
C VAL A 570 14.41 24.56 1.81
N THR A 571 15.43 23.76 2.13
CA THR A 571 15.92 22.70 1.25
C THR A 571 15.72 21.35 1.93
N LYS A 572 15.20 20.38 1.18
CA LYS A 572 14.94 19.00 1.62
C LYS A 572 15.49 18.02 0.61
N SER A 573 15.72 16.78 1.02
CA SER A 573 16.10 15.74 0.06
C SER A 573 14.91 15.32 -0.80
N GLY A 574 15.15 14.87 -2.03
CA GLY A 574 14.09 14.35 -2.90
C GLY A 574 13.37 13.15 -2.28
N ARG A 575 14.07 12.30 -1.51
CA ARG A 575 13.44 11.22 -0.71
C ARG A 575 12.47 11.75 0.35
N ASN A 576 12.79 12.87 1.00
CA ASN A 576 11.91 13.49 1.98
C ASN A 576 10.66 14.03 1.29
N ILE A 577 10.80 14.68 0.13
CA ILE A 577 9.67 15.17 -0.67
C ILE A 577 8.82 14.01 -1.18
N LYS A 578 9.42 12.95 -1.74
CA LYS A 578 8.72 11.72 -2.10
C LYS A 578 7.84 11.21 -0.96
N SER A 579 8.42 11.08 0.24
CA SER A 579 7.69 10.57 1.40
C SER A 579 6.60 11.53 1.88
N GLN A 580 6.83 12.85 1.85
CA GLN A 580 5.87 13.84 2.33
C GLN A 580 4.76 14.11 1.34
N LEU A 581 5.00 13.94 0.03
CA LEU A 581 4.01 14.17 -1.03
C LEU A 581 3.41 12.88 -1.61
N GLY A 582 3.88 11.71 -1.16
CA GLY A 582 3.32 10.41 -1.55
C GLY A 582 3.76 9.92 -2.94
N PHE A 583 4.87 10.42 -3.48
CA PHE A 583 5.35 10.02 -4.80
C PHE A 583 5.82 8.57 -4.83
N THR A 584 5.66 7.94 -5.99
CA THR A 584 6.06 6.56 -6.27
C THR A 584 7.59 6.39 -6.30
N SER A 585 8.31 7.45 -6.71
CA SER A 585 9.77 7.54 -6.76
C SER A 585 10.28 8.93 -6.38
N HIS A 586 11.60 9.10 -6.34
CA HIS A 586 12.24 10.42 -6.24
C HIS A 586 12.94 10.80 -7.55
N TYR A 587 12.55 10.18 -8.66
CA TYR A 587 12.87 10.62 -10.02
C TYR A 587 11.73 11.55 -10.46
N PHE A 588 11.90 12.85 -10.27
CA PHE A 588 10.91 13.83 -10.69
C PHE A 588 11.52 15.18 -11.02
N LYS A 589 10.73 15.98 -11.72
CA LYS A 589 10.94 17.40 -12.01
C LYS A 589 9.68 18.20 -11.66
N THR A 590 9.82 19.51 -11.49
CA THR A 590 8.68 20.41 -11.29
C THR A 590 8.46 21.33 -12.50
N SER A 591 7.26 21.91 -12.60
CA SER A 591 6.92 22.94 -13.58
C SER A 591 7.55 24.31 -13.29
N SER A 592 8.33 24.43 -12.22
CA SER A 592 9.00 25.68 -11.88
C SER A 592 10.09 26.00 -12.91
N GLN A 593 10.18 27.26 -13.30
CA GLN A 593 11.27 27.76 -14.15
C GLN A 593 12.65 27.66 -13.47
N SER A 594 12.67 27.51 -12.15
CA SER A 594 13.89 27.32 -11.36
C SER A 594 14.39 25.85 -11.37
N ASP A 595 13.61 24.91 -11.91
CA ASP A 595 13.94 23.49 -11.87
C ASP A 595 15.13 23.17 -12.80
N ILE A 596 16.15 22.51 -12.25
CA ILE A 596 17.38 22.18 -12.97
C ILE A 596 17.47 20.71 -13.38
N SER A 597 16.42 19.93 -13.14
CA SER A 597 16.45 18.50 -13.43
C SER A 597 16.57 18.24 -14.94
N ASN A 598 17.28 17.17 -15.26
CA ASN A 598 17.50 16.69 -16.62
C ASN A 598 16.72 15.39 -16.90
N LEU A 599 15.71 15.09 -16.07
CA LEU A 599 14.97 13.84 -16.15
C LEU A 599 14.13 13.79 -17.43
N SER A 600 14.40 12.79 -18.27
CA SER A 600 13.53 12.40 -19.37
C SER A 600 12.35 11.62 -18.81
N ILE A 601 11.13 12.15 -19.01
CA ILE A 601 9.90 11.56 -18.47
C ILE A 601 9.08 11.03 -19.63
N GLY A 602 8.67 9.77 -19.50
CA GLY A 602 7.97 9.05 -20.56
C GLY A 602 8.86 8.01 -21.23
N PRO A 603 8.27 7.16 -22.09
CA PRO A 603 9.00 6.20 -22.89
C PRO A 603 9.95 6.89 -23.86
N ILE A 604 11.24 6.69 -23.59
CA ILE A 604 12.35 7.17 -24.42
C ILE A 604 12.24 6.48 -25.79
N THR A 605 12.15 7.28 -26.86
CA THR A 605 12.35 6.82 -28.22
C THR A 605 13.83 6.46 -28.38
N ALA A 606 14.12 5.23 -28.83
CA ALA A 606 15.50 4.79 -29.01
C ALA A 606 16.16 5.64 -30.12
N ASN A 607 17.02 6.59 -29.74
CA ASN A 607 17.92 7.27 -30.67
C ASN A 607 18.95 6.27 -31.17
N SER A 608 18.96 6.00 -32.48
CA SER A 608 20.06 5.28 -33.13
C SER A 608 21.06 6.28 -33.68
N SER A 609 22.07 6.61 -32.88
CA SER A 609 23.23 7.36 -33.35
C SER A 609 24.28 6.40 -33.88
N THR A 610 24.55 6.46 -35.18
CA THR A 610 25.89 6.21 -35.73
C THR A 610 26.31 7.40 -36.58
N THR A 611 27.46 7.96 -36.21
CA THR A 611 28.25 9.01 -36.88
C THR A 611 28.52 8.64 -38.35
N THR A 612 28.67 9.54 -39.33
CA THR A 612 29.61 10.68 -39.36
C THR A 612 29.38 11.57 -40.61
N ALA A 613 29.55 12.89 -40.42
CA ALA A 613 30.21 13.88 -41.30
C ALA A 613 29.45 14.74 -42.37
N VAL A 614 29.64 16.05 -42.16
CA VAL A 614 29.74 17.23 -43.08
C VAL A 614 28.48 18.07 -43.40
N GLU A 615 28.54 19.29 -42.85
CA GLU A 615 28.04 20.63 -43.23
C GLU A 615 26.75 20.82 -44.07
N ASN A 616 25.82 21.59 -43.50
CA ASN A 616 25.43 22.96 -43.85
C ASN A 616 23.90 23.21 -43.84
N SER A 617 23.55 24.41 -43.40
CA SER A 617 22.20 24.89 -43.04
C SER A 617 21.07 24.60 -44.02
N SER A 618 19.95 24.06 -43.53
CA SER A 618 18.63 24.70 -43.61
C SER A 618 17.58 23.84 -42.90
N SER A 619 16.59 24.51 -42.33
CA SER A 619 15.42 23.95 -41.68
C SER A 619 14.60 23.03 -42.61
N SER A 620 14.43 21.79 -42.20
CA SER A 620 13.15 21.07 -42.28
C SER A 620 13.28 19.82 -41.42
N THR A 621 12.68 19.86 -40.23
CA THR A 621 12.47 18.71 -39.36
C THR A 621 11.63 17.68 -40.11
N GLY A 622 12.30 16.65 -40.63
CA GLY A 622 11.70 15.51 -41.32
C GLY A 622 11.45 14.31 -40.40
N ASP A 623 11.20 14.55 -39.11
CA ASP A 623 10.88 13.48 -38.17
C ASP A 623 9.35 13.36 -38.04
N THR A 624 8.78 12.25 -38.52
CA THR A 624 7.41 11.87 -38.16
C THR A 624 7.44 11.33 -36.73
N PRO A 625 6.74 11.93 -35.74
CA PRO A 625 6.85 11.52 -34.34
C PRO A 625 6.30 10.10 -34.11
N GLN A 626 7.06 9.25 -33.38
CA GLN A 626 6.71 7.89 -32.93
C GLN A 626 5.51 7.83 -31.94
N TYR A 627 4.69 8.88 -31.87
CA TYR A 627 3.41 8.93 -31.16
C TYR A 627 2.47 9.80 -32.00
N ALA A 628 1.67 9.20 -32.87
CA ALA A 628 0.57 9.92 -33.48
C ALA A 628 -0.41 10.28 -32.35
N THR A 629 -0.48 11.57 -32.02
CA THR A 629 -1.35 12.13 -30.99
C THR A 629 -2.24 13.19 -31.63
N SER A 630 -3.41 13.46 -31.06
CA SER A 630 -4.29 14.53 -31.55
C SER A 630 -4.89 15.31 -30.40
N SER A 631 -4.61 16.62 -30.36
CA SER A 631 -5.25 17.53 -29.41
C SER A 631 -6.78 17.49 -29.53
N SER A 632 -7.33 17.42 -30.75
CA SER A 632 -8.77 17.27 -30.99
C SER A 632 -9.30 15.93 -30.46
N GLY A 633 -8.57 14.85 -30.68
CA GLY A 633 -8.87 13.52 -30.14
C GLY A 633 -8.91 13.48 -28.62
N LEU A 634 -7.92 14.11 -27.98
CA LEU A 634 -7.86 14.25 -26.53
C LEU A 634 -9.05 15.05 -26.00
N ASN A 635 -9.45 16.11 -26.71
CA ASN A 635 -10.63 16.88 -26.36
C ASN A 635 -11.91 16.06 -26.46
N TYR A 636 -12.09 15.20 -27.47
CA TYR A 636 -13.26 14.31 -27.57
C TYR A 636 -13.32 13.32 -26.40
N LEU A 637 -12.20 12.65 -26.11
CA LEU A 637 -12.10 11.68 -25.02
C LEU A 637 -12.32 12.33 -23.65
N SER A 638 -11.78 13.52 -23.45
CA SER A 638 -11.99 14.33 -22.25
C SER A 638 -13.43 14.81 -22.12
N LYS A 639 -14.06 15.28 -23.21
CA LYS A 639 -15.43 15.79 -23.20
C LYS A 639 -16.43 14.71 -22.79
N ALA A 640 -16.20 13.48 -23.22
CA ALA A 640 -17.03 12.32 -22.88
C ALA A 640 -16.70 11.68 -21.51
N GLY A 641 -15.69 12.18 -20.79
CA GLY A 641 -15.28 11.62 -19.50
C GLY A 641 -14.68 10.22 -19.57
N LEU A 642 -14.10 9.83 -20.71
CA LEU A 642 -13.68 8.44 -20.99
C LEU A 642 -12.25 8.12 -20.57
N LEU A 643 -11.38 9.12 -20.59
CA LEU A 643 -10.00 9.03 -20.18
C LEU A 643 -9.64 10.28 -19.40
N ASN A 644 -8.52 10.21 -18.69
CA ASN A 644 -7.97 11.37 -18.03
C ASN A 644 -7.69 12.52 -19.01
N VAL A 645 -7.87 13.77 -18.56
CA VAL A 645 -7.55 14.96 -19.38
C VAL A 645 -6.05 15.09 -19.53
N CYS A 646 -5.53 14.45 -20.57
CA CYS A 646 -4.23 14.81 -21.12
C CYS A 646 -4.41 16.04 -22.00
N ASN A 647 -3.50 17.00 -21.92
CA ASN A 647 -3.34 18.02 -22.95
C ASN A 647 -2.03 17.80 -23.71
N GLU A 648 -1.79 18.61 -24.74
CA GLU A 648 -0.62 18.52 -25.60
C GLU A 648 0.73 18.68 -24.87
N THR A 649 0.75 19.30 -23.69
CA THR A 649 1.94 19.43 -22.83
C THR A 649 2.10 18.28 -21.83
N SER A 650 1.06 17.45 -21.65
CA SER A 650 1.02 16.32 -20.71
C SER A 650 1.65 15.05 -21.31
N SER A 651 2.92 15.10 -21.69
CA SER A 651 3.64 13.98 -22.36
C SER A 651 3.60 12.66 -21.58
N ALA A 652 3.69 12.71 -20.24
CA ALA A 652 3.54 11.53 -19.37
C ALA A 652 2.14 10.89 -19.47
N CYS A 653 1.09 11.72 -19.58
CA CYS A 653 -0.29 11.28 -19.71
C CYS A 653 -0.55 10.67 -21.08
N GLN A 654 -0.09 11.32 -22.15
CA GLN A 654 -0.22 10.82 -23.52
C GLN A 654 0.51 9.48 -23.73
N ALA A 655 1.60 9.25 -22.98
CA ALA A 655 2.38 8.02 -23.05
C ALA A 655 1.82 6.86 -22.20
N LYS A 656 0.85 7.11 -21.32
CA LYS A 656 0.23 6.07 -20.51
C LYS A 656 -0.48 5.07 -21.43
N THR A 657 -0.22 3.79 -21.22
CA THR A 657 -0.97 2.70 -21.88
C THR A 657 -2.35 2.55 -21.25
N ILE A 658 -3.39 2.40 -22.07
CA ILE A 658 -4.76 2.26 -21.56
C ILE A 658 -5.01 0.87 -20.95
N SER A 659 -5.80 0.80 -19.89
CA SER A 659 -6.29 -0.45 -19.28
C SER A 659 -7.47 -1.04 -20.06
N ARG A 660 -7.86 -2.29 -19.76
CA ARG A 660 -9.00 -2.96 -20.42
C ARG A 660 -10.32 -2.26 -20.14
N GLU A 661 -10.53 -1.79 -18.91
CA GLU A 661 -11.72 -1.03 -18.52
C GLU A 661 -11.78 0.35 -19.21
N GLU A 662 -10.63 1.04 -19.33
CA GLU A 662 -10.52 2.31 -20.06
C GLU A 662 -10.79 2.08 -21.56
N ALA A 663 -10.24 1.01 -22.14
CA ALA A 663 -10.51 0.63 -23.52
C ALA A 663 -11.99 0.30 -23.75
N ALA A 664 -12.62 -0.43 -22.82
CA ALA A 664 -14.04 -0.76 -22.89
C ALA A 664 -14.92 0.50 -22.93
N ALA A 665 -14.63 1.48 -22.06
CA ALA A 665 -15.33 2.76 -22.05
C ALA A 665 -15.16 3.51 -23.38
N VAL A 666 -13.93 3.61 -23.89
CA VAL A 666 -13.65 4.27 -25.17
C VAL A 666 -14.41 3.62 -26.32
N VAL A 667 -14.30 2.29 -26.49
CA VAL A 667 -14.86 1.62 -27.68
C VAL A 667 -16.38 1.54 -27.64
N THR A 668 -17.00 1.47 -26.46
CA THR A 668 -18.46 1.48 -26.32
C THR A 668 -19.06 2.83 -26.70
N VAL A 669 -18.43 3.94 -26.32
CA VAL A 669 -18.86 5.29 -26.75
C VAL A 669 -18.57 5.50 -28.23
N VAL A 670 -17.36 5.17 -28.70
CA VAL A 670 -16.98 5.30 -30.12
C VAL A 670 -17.92 4.51 -31.02
N GLY A 671 -18.33 3.30 -30.62
CA GLY A 671 -19.26 2.48 -31.38
C GLY A 671 -20.74 2.82 -31.18
N GLY A 672 -21.10 3.69 -30.21
CA GLY A 672 -22.49 3.94 -29.84
C GLY A 672 -23.21 2.67 -29.34
N VAL A 673 -22.50 1.83 -28.58
CA VAL A 673 -22.97 0.55 -28.04
C VAL A 673 -23.83 0.79 -26.79
N SER A 674 -24.95 0.08 -26.66
CA SER A 674 -25.80 0.18 -25.47
C SER A 674 -25.09 -0.38 -24.22
N LEU A 675 -25.20 0.35 -23.12
CA LEU A 675 -24.62 0.01 -21.81
C LEU A 675 -25.59 -0.79 -20.92
N ASP A 676 -26.81 -1.05 -21.38
CA ASP A 676 -27.83 -1.85 -20.68
C ASP A 676 -27.59 -3.36 -20.86
N ALA A 677 -26.36 -3.81 -20.60
CA ALA A 677 -25.96 -5.19 -20.70
C ALA A 677 -25.98 -5.88 -19.32
N PRO A 678 -26.49 -7.11 -19.22
CA PRO A 678 -26.48 -7.86 -17.96
C PRO A 678 -25.04 -8.11 -17.48
N ASN A 679 -24.85 -8.14 -16.16
CA ASN A 679 -23.53 -8.42 -15.60
C ASN A 679 -23.06 -9.83 -15.99
N ALA A 680 -22.03 -9.90 -16.82
CA ALA A 680 -21.53 -11.13 -17.41
C ALA A 680 -20.24 -11.64 -16.72
N TYR A 681 -19.63 -10.85 -15.84
CA TYR A 681 -18.40 -11.20 -15.12
C TYR A 681 -18.63 -11.22 -13.60
N SER A 682 -17.86 -12.07 -12.88
CA SER A 682 -17.98 -12.25 -11.43
C SER A 682 -17.05 -11.34 -10.62
N ASP A 683 -16.35 -10.40 -11.26
CA ASP A 683 -15.47 -9.42 -10.62
C ASP A 683 -16.25 -8.14 -10.31
N ASP A 684 -16.55 -7.93 -9.04
CA ASP A 684 -17.29 -6.78 -8.51
C ASP A 684 -16.35 -5.73 -7.90
N ASP A 685 -15.33 -5.31 -8.66
CA ASP A 685 -14.34 -4.31 -8.22
C ASP A 685 -14.90 -2.87 -8.09
N GLN A 686 -16.19 -2.70 -8.38
CA GLN A 686 -16.91 -1.43 -8.38
C GLN A 686 -16.26 -0.37 -9.29
N SER A 687 -15.67 -0.77 -10.41
CA SER A 687 -15.14 0.14 -11.42
C SER A 687 -16.22 1.10 -11.95
N LEU A 688 -15.83 2.36 -12.19
CA LEU A 688 -16.71 3.35 -12.84
C LEU A 688 -17.09 2.96 -14.28
N TYR A 689 -16.31 2.08 -14.91
CA TYR A 689 -16.53 1.61 -16.28
C TYR A 689 -17.24 0.25 -16.33
N GLN A 690 -17.77 -0.24 -15.21
CA GLN A 690 -18.38 -1.57 -15.12
C GLN A 690 -19.44 -1.83 -16.21
N GLN A 691 -20.28 -0.83 -16.53
CA GLN A 691 -21.30 -0.97 -17.56
C GLN A 691 -20.69 -1.18 -18.96
N ALA A 692 -19.60 -0.49 -19.28
CA ALA A 692 -18.88 -0.70 -20.55
C ALA A 692 -18.24 -2.08 -20.61
N THR A 693 -17.62 -2.49 -19.51
CA THR A 693 -17.00 -3.81 -19.32
C THR A 693 -18.03 -4.93 -19.53
N ASN A 694 -19.24 -4.78 -18.98
CA ASN A 694 -20.35 -5.74 -19.14
C ASN A 694 -20.88 -5.80 -20.58
N ALA A 695 -20.83 -4.70 -21.33
CA ALA A 695 -21.28 -4.66 -22.72
C ALA A 695 -20.37 -5.49 -23.64
N LEU A 696 -19.07 -5.58 -23.36
CA LEU A 696 -18.13 -6.31 -24.21
C LEU A 696 -18.56 -7.77 -24.51
N PRO A 697 -18.79 -8.65 -23.51
CA PRO A 697 -19.19 -10.03 -23.78
C PRO A 697 -20.56 -10.15 -24.45
N TYR A 698 -21.49 -9.26 -24.11
CA TYR A 698 -22.84 -9.26 -24.68
C TYR A 698 -22.82 -9.05 -26.19
N TYR A 699 -21.93 -8.19 -26.69
CA TYR A 699 -21.76 -7.91 -28.12
C TYR A 699 -20.60 -8.68 -28.77
N GLY A 700 -20.12 -9.77 -28.15
CA GLY A 700 -19.12 -10.64 -28.77
C GLY A 700 -17.69 -10.08 -28.82
N MET A 701 -17.38 -9.07 -28.01
CA MET A 701 -16.07 -8.42 -27.94
C MET A 701 -15.09 -9.08 -26.94
N GLN A 702 -15.57 -9.96 -26.06
CA GLN A 702 -14.74 -10.76 -25.13
C GLN A 702 -13.68 -11.60 -25.85
N VAL A 703 -13.94 -11.97 -27.10
CA VAL A 703 -13.00 -12.72 -27.93
C VAL A 703 -11.70 -11.95 -28.16
N CYS A 704 -11.74 -10.61 -28.19
CA CYS A 704 -10.58 -9.75 -28.43
C CYS A 704 -9.47 -9.98 -27.40
N PHE A 705 -9.83 -10.31 -26.14
CA PHE A 705 -8.89 -10.56 -25.05
C PHE A 705 -8.55 -12.04 -24.82
N GLY A 706 -9.17 -12.97 -25.57
CA GLY A 706 -8.91 -14.41 -25.45
C GLY A 706 -9.39 -15.07 -24.14
N SER A 707 -10.17 -14.39 -23.30
CA SER A 707 -10.72 -14.91 -22.03
C SER A 707 -12.24 -14.76 -22.00
N PRO A 708 -13.01 -15.87 -21.98
CA PRO A 708 -14.47 -15.80 -22.00
C PRO A 708 -15.14 -15.56 -20.64
N PHE A 709 -14.42 -15.65 -19.50
CA PHE A 709 -15.03 -15.68 -18.15
C PHE A 709 -14.51 -14.63 -17.16
N GLN A 710 -13.50 -13.83 -17.53
CA GLN A 710 -12.98 -12.76 -16.67
C GLN A 710 -12.25 -11.70 -17.49
N ILE A 711 -12.47 -10.43 -17.16
CA ILE A 711 -11.87 -9.26 -17.79
C ILE A 711 -10.97 -8.56 -16.78
N GLN A 712 -9.71 -8.97 -16.66
CA GLN A 712 -8.73 -8.36 -15.74
C GLN A 712 -8.66 -6.82 -15.94
N PRO A 713 -9.34 -5.97 -15.13
CA PRO A 713 -9.70 -4.62 -15.57
C PRO A 713 -8.48 -3.71 -15.74
N SER A 714 -7.49 -3.90 -14.86
CA SER A 714 -6.24 -3.16 -14.81
C SER A 714 -5.17 -3.62 -15.82
N GLU A 715 -5.40 -4.69 -16.58
CA GLU A 715 -4.44 -5.09 -17.62
C GLU A 715 -4.45 -4.10 -18.78
N THR A 716 -3.28 -3.88 -19.38
CA THR A 716 -3.12 -2.95 -20.51
C THR A 716 -3.51 -3.60 -21.83
N VAL A 717 -4.09 -2.82 -22.75
CA VAL A 717 -4.57 -3.30 -24.06
C VAL A 717 -3.49 -3.15 -25.15
N SER A 718 -3.34 -4.17 -26.00
CA SER A 718 -2.48 -4.13 -27.19
C SER A 718 -3.18 -3.56 -28.42
N ARG A 719 -2.39 -3.14 -29.42
CA ARG A 719 -2.89 -2.47 -30.62
C ARG A 719 -3.85 -3.33 -31.43
N ASP A 720 -3.59 -4.63 -31.54
CA ASP A 720 -4.48 -5.56 -32.22
C ASP A 720 -5.75 -5.89 -31.42
N GLU A 721 -5.63 -6.02 -30.10
CA GLU A 721 -6.79 -6.11 -29.20
C GLU A 721 -7.70 -4.88 -29.36
N LEU A 722 -7.13 -3.66 -29.37
CA LEU A 722 -7.92 -2.44 -29.59
C LEU A 722 -8.53 -2.40 -31.00
N ALA A 723 -7.80 -2.84 -32.03
CA ALA A 723 -8.35 -2.91 -33.39
C ALA A 723 -9.58 -3.84 -33.45
N CYS A 724 -9.49 -5.02 -32.82
CA CYS A 724 -10.61 -5.94 -32.67
C CYS A 724 -11.80 -5.28 -31.96
N LEU A 725 -11.54 -4.60 -30.83
CA LEU A 725 -12.59 -3.94 -30.05
C LEU A 725 -13.30 -2.84 -30.84
N LEU A 726 -12.55 -1.96 -31.51
CA LEU A 726 -13.11 -0.83 -32.28
C LEU A 726 -13.98 -1.29 -33.44
N VAL A 727 -13.50 -2.23 -34.25
CA VAL A 727 -14.26 -2.73 -35.40
C VAL A 727 -15.54 -3.43 -34.94
N LYS A 728 -15.46 -4.23 -33.88
CA LYS A 728 -16.63 -4.92 -33.33
C LYS A 728 -17.61 -3.96 -32.65
N SER A 729 -17.14 -2.95 -31.93
CA SER A 729 -18.01 -2.00 -31.25
C SER A 729 -18.78 -1.13 -32.25
N ILE A 730 -18.11 -0.61 -33.29
CA ILE A 730 -18.74 0.15 -34.36
C ILE A 730 -19.79 -0.72 -35.08
N LYS A 731 -19.48 -2.01 -35.30
CA LYS A 731 -20.42 -2.94 -35.92
C LYS A 731 -21.63 -3.29 -35.05
N ALA A 732 -21.45 -3.31 -33.73
CA ALA A 732 -22.49 -3.68 -32.78
C ALA A 732 -23.40 -2.52 -32.39
N GLY A 733 -22.91 -1.28 -32.45
CA GLY A 733 -23.67 -0.11 -32.04
C GLY A 733 -24.39 0.59 -33.19
N THR A 734 -24.53 1.91 -33.07
CA THR A 734 -25.38 2.73 -33.95
C THR A 734 -24.61 3.53 -34.99
N THR A 735 -23.29 3.40 -35.02
CA THR A 735 -22.39 4.06 -35.97
C THR A 735 -22.30 3.33 -37.31
N GLU A 736 -21.86 4.03 -38.37
CA GLU A 736 -21.71 3.42 -39.70
C GLU A 736 -20.64 2.32 -39.67
N ASN A 737 -20.97 1.15 -40.22
CA ASN A 737 -20.05 0.03 -40.31
C ASN A 737 -18.78 0.41 -41.09
N LEU A 738 -17.61 0.12 -40.52
CA LEU A 738 -16.35 0.22 -41.26
C LEU A 738 -16.26 -0.89 -42.30
N SER A 739 -15.86 -0.53 -43.52
CA SER A 739 -15.68 -1.46 -44.64
C SER A 739 -14.30 -1.27 -45.27
N GLY A 740 -13.89 -2.26 -46.07
CA GLY A 740 -12.56 -2.28 -46.69
C GLY A 740 -11.61 -3.24 -46.01
N SER A 741 -10.58 -3.63 -46.75
CA SER A 741 -9.49 -4.48 -46.27
C SER A 741 -8.27 -4.10 -47.10
N ILE A 742 -7.32 -3.40 -46.48
CA ILE A 742 -6.04 -3.05 -47.11
C ILE A 742 -4.95 -3.61 -46.20
N ASP A 743 -4.21 -4.59 -46.74
CA ASP A 743 -2.97 -5.09 -46.15
C ASP A 743 -1.90 -4.02 -46.31
N LYS A 744 -1.79 -3.18 -45.27
CA LYS A 744 -0.93 -1.99 -45.27
C LYS A 744 0.37 -2.23 -44.53
N PHE A 745 0.40 -3.15 -43.55
CA PHE A 745 1.56 -3.34 -42.68
C PHE A 745 2.14 -4.75 -42.80
N SER A 746 3.47 -4.86 -42.92
CA SER A 746 4.15 -6.13 -43.24
C SER A 746 4.18 -7.17 -42.11
N ASP A 747 3.81 -6.80 -40.87
CA ASP A 747 3.93 -7.61 -39.66
C ASP A 747 2.59 -8.06 -39.06
N GLU A 748 1.47 -7.88 -39.78
CA GLU A 748 0.14 -8.22 -39.27
C GLU A 748 -0.11 -9.72 -39.16
N GLY A 749 0.54 -10.54 -40.01
CA GLY A 749 0.30 -11.98 -40.11
C GLY A 749 0.56 -12.80 -38.83
N ALA A 750 1.16 -12.19 -37.80
CA ALA A 750 1.30 -12.80 -36.47
C ALA A 750 0.10 -12.55 -35.54
N SER A 751 -0.79 -11.61 -35.90
CA SER A 751 -1.98 -11.25 -35.10
C SER A 751 -3.21 -12.05 -35.52
N LYS A 752 -3.99 -12.46 -34.52
CA LYS A 752 -5.30 -13.09 -34.70
C LYS A 752 -6.35 -12.12 -35.26
N TRP A 753 -6.07 -10.82 -35.23
CA TRP A 753 -6.98 -9.74 -35.62
C TRP A 753 -6.53 -9.01 -36.89
N THR A 754 -5.78 -9.70 -37.76
CA THR A 754 -5.29 -9.16 -39.05
C THR A 754 -6.42 -8.53 -39.87
N ASN A 755 -7.60 -9.16 -39.90
CA ASN A 755 -8.75 -8.62 -40.65
C ASN A 755 -9.22 -7.27 -40.09
N GLU A 756 -9.36 -7.15 -38.77
CA GLU A 756 -9.76 -5.90 -38.13
C GLU A 756 -8.70 -4.81 -38.27
N ILE A 757 -7.42 -5.15 -38.25
CA ILE A 757 -6.33 -4.21 -38.54
C ILE A 757 -6.44 -3.69 -39.97
N ASN A 758 -6.62 -4.57 -40.96
CA ASN A 758 -6.81 -4.22 -42.37
C ASN A 758 -8.03 -3.33 -42.62
N VAL A 759 -9.13 -3.52 -41.87
CA VAL A 759 -10.32 -2.66 -41.92
C VAL A 759 -9.97 -1.24 -41.45
N LEU A 760 -9.28 -1.10 -40.33
CA LEU A 760 -8.87 0.21 -39.83
C LEU A 760 -7.81 0.87 -40.73
N ALA A 761 -6.91 0.08 -41.30
CA ALA A 761 -5.92 0.55 -42.26
C ALA A 761 -6.58 1.09 -43.54
N ALA A 762 -7.59 0.38 -44.06
CA ALA A 762 -8.35 0.78 -45.24
C ALA A 762 -9.06 2.13 -45.09
N ASN A 763 -9.36 2.52 -43.85
CA ASN A 763 -10.04 3.77 -43.52
C ASN A 763 -9.06 4.88 -43.06
N ASP A 764 -7.74 4.63 -43.08
CA ASP A 764 -6.68 5.54 -42.64
C ASP A 764 -6.89 6.10 -41.22
N VAL A 765 -7.35 5.25 -40.29
CA VAL A 765 -7.63 5.65 -38.90
C VAL A 765 -6.55 5.21 -37.91
N ILE A 766 -5.67 4.27 -38.27
CA ILE A 766 -4.59 3.77 -37.41
C ILE A 766 -3.20 4.23 -37.90
N PRO A 767 -2.28 4.65 -37.00
CA PRO A 767 -0.93 5.05 -37.37
C PRO A 767 0.00 3.83 -37.50
N ALA A 768 1.07 3.98 -38.29
CA ALA A 768 2.18 3.01 -38.32
C ALA A 768 2.96 3.00 -37.00
N CYS A 769 3.67 1.91 -36.72
CA CYS A 769 4.68 1.81 -35.66
C CYS A 769 6.03 2.19 -36.27
N SER A 770 6.57 3.37 -35.91
CA SER A 770 7.92 3.91 -36.26
C SER A 770 8.75 3.20 -37.36
N ASP A 771 9.04 3.90 -38.45
CA ASP A 771 9.67 3.39 -39.70
C ASP A 771 11.07 2.77 -39.55
N LEU A 772 11.39 1.73 -40.36
CA LEU A 772 12.01 1.91 -41.69
C LEU A 772 11.55 0.94 -42.82
N SER A 773 10.49 0.14 -42.66
CA SER A 773 9.89 -0.61 -43.79
C SER A 773 8.50 -1.21 -43.47
N ASP A 774 7.61 -0.41 -42.87
CA ASP A 774 6.21 -0.71 -42.48
C ASP A 774 5.99 -1.79 -41.42
N LYS A 775 5.63 -1.39 -40.19
CA LYS A 775 5.09 -2.31 -39.17
C LYS A 775 3.96 -1.69 -38.34
N PHE A 776 2.91 -2.46 -38.07
CA PHE A 776 1.77 -2.15 -37.20
C PHE A 776 2.09 -2.40 -35.71
N CYS A 777 3.03 -3.29 -35.40
CA CYS A 777 3.34 -3.77 -34.05
C CYS A 777 2.09 -4.30 -33.31
N PRO A 778 1.42 -5.37 -33.78
CA PRO A 778 0.13 -5.82 -33.26
C PRO A 778 0.10 -6.00 -31.73
N SER A 779 1.13 -6.64 -31.18
CA SER A 779 1.22 -6.98 -29.75
C SER A 779 1.67 -5.82 -28.85
N ARG A 780 2.02 -4.65 -29.38
CA ARG A 780 2.48 -3.51 -28.58
C ARG A 780 1.30 -2.90 -27.81
N LYS A 781 1.51 -2.52 -26.56
CA LYS A 781 0.51 -1.83 -25.74
C LYS A 781 0.24 -0.42 -26.28
N ILE A 782 -1.04 -0.06 -26.38
CA ILE A 782 -1.48 1.19 -27.00
C ILE A 782 -1.61 2.30 -25.96
N THR A 783 -1.15 3.51 -26.31
CA THR A 783 -1.17 4.66 -25.40
C THR A 783 -2.40 5.55 -25.59
N ILE A 784 -2.69 6.40 -24.60
CA ILE A 784 -3.75 7.42 -24.68
C ILE A 784 -3.53 8.33 -25.89
N GLY A 785 -2.29 8.73 -26.17
CA GLY A 785 -1.95 9.56 -27.33
C GLY A 785 -2.38 8.89 -28.65
N GLU A 786 -2.08 7.61 -28.82
CA GLU A 786 -2.46 6.87 -30.03
C GLU A 786 -3.98 6.67 -30.16
N VAL A 787 -4.65 6.40 -29.05
CA VAL A 787 -6.11 6.30 -29.00
C VAL A 787 -6.74 7.64 -29.40
N SER A 788 -6.19 8.75 -28.91
CA SER A 788 -6.64 10.10 -29.27
C SER A 788 -6.52 10.37 -30.77
N TYR A 789 -5.41 9.95 -31.38
CA TYR A 789 -5.22 10.07 -32.81
C TYR A 789 -6.26 9.24 -33.58
N ILE A 790 -6.48 7.98 -33.19
CA ILE A 790 -7.47 7.10 -33.85
C ILE A 790 -8.88 7.71 -33.75
N VAL A 791 -9.27 8.18 -32.57
CA VAL A 791 -10.57 8.82 -32.36
C VAL A 791 -10.73 10.07 -33.22
N ASN A 792 -9.71 10.93 -33.27
CA ASN A 792 -9.75 12.12 -34.12
C ASN A 792 -9.91 11.75 -35.59
N ARG A 793 -9.21 10.73 -36.08
CA ARG A 793 -9.31 10.27 -37.47
C ARG A 793 -10.69 9.71 -37.80
N LEU A 794 -11.30 8.95 -36.89
CA LEU A 794 -12.67 8.45 -37.06
C LEU A 794 -13.66 9.61 -37.22
N VAL A 795 -13.50 10.69 -36.44
CA VAL A 795 -14.34 11.89 -36.55
C VAL A 795 -14.04 12.69 -37.82
N GLU A 796 -12.77 12.99 -38.11
CA GLU A 796 -12.34 13.76 -39.30
C GLU A 796 -12.82 13.10 -40.60
N LYS A 797 -12.83 11.78 -40.65
CA LYS A 797 -13.29 10.98 -41.79
C LYS A 797 -14.81 10.79 -41.82
N SER A 798 -15.54 11.39 -40.88
CA SER A 798 -17.00 11.26 -40.72
C SER A 798 -17.48 9.81 -40.53
N LEU A 799 -16.61 8.93 -40.02
CA LEU A 799 -16.94 7.52 -39.76
C LEU A 799 -17.72 7.36 -38.44
N ILE A 800 -17.55 8.32 -37.52
CA ILE A 800 -18.38 8.47 -36.32
C ILE A 800 -18.79 9.94 -36.18
N PRO A 801 -20.01 10.24 -35.71
CA PRO A 801 -20.42 11.61 -35.47
C PRO A 801 -19.84 12.14 -34.16
N THR A 802 -19.55 13.44 -34.07
CA THR A 802 -19.04 14.06 -32.82
C THR A 802 -20.02 13.93 -31.64
N SER A 803 -21.31 13.72 -31.93
CA SER A 803 -22.37 13.61 -30.93
C SER A 803 -22.25 12.39 -30.03
N VAL A 804 -21.52 11.34 -30.43
CA VAL A 804 -21.25 10.21 -29.53
C VAL A 804 -20.46 10.64 -28.29
N PHE A 805 -19.69 11.73 -28.38
CA PHE A 805 -18.93 12.30 -27.27
C PHE A 805 -19.68 13.38 -26.48
N ASP A 806 -20.94 13.67 -26.81
CA ASP A 806 -21.78 14.64 -26.08
C ASP A 806 -22.46 14.03 -24.84
N VAL A 807 -22.42 12.71 -24.71
CA VAL A 807 -22.92 11.96 -23.56
C VAL A 807 -21.77 11.54 -22.66
N ASN A 808 -21.94 11.73 -21.34
CA ASN A 808 -21.05 11.19 -20.32
C ASN A 808 -21.79 10.09 -19.54
N PRO A 809 -21.80 8.85 -20.05
CA PRO A 809 -22.60 7.78 -19.46
C PRO A 809 -22.01 7.22 -18.15
N PHE A 810 -20.73 7.49 -17.87
CA PHE A 810 -20.03 6.91 -16.72
C PHE A 810 -19.88 7.87 -15.54
N GLN A 811 -20.03 9.20 -15.74
CA GLN A 811 -19.76 10.21 -14.71
C GLN A 811 -20.83 11.32 -14.63
N ALA A 812 -21.98 11.00 -14.02
CA ALA A 812 -22.99 12.03 -13.71
C ALA A 812 -22.44 13.05 -12.67
N GLY A 813 -22.36 14.33 -13.06
CA GLY A 813 -21.90 15.43 -12.18
C GLY A 813 -20.46 15.89 -12.37
N TRP A 814 -19.79 15.47 -13.44
CA TRP A 814 -18.42 15.88 -13.76
C TRP A 814 -18.35 17.31 -14.36
N ALA A 815 -17.44 18.13 -13.84
CA ALA A 815 -17.00 19.38 -14.47
C ALA A 815 -15.52 19.23 -14.84
N ALA A 816 -15.15 19.67 -16.05
CA ALA A 816 -13.79 19.54 -16.57
C ALA A 816 -12.79 20.35 -15.72
N ASN A 817 -12.10 19.65 -14.83
CA ASN A 817 -10.79 20.03 -14.32
C ASN A 817 -9.78 19.00 -14.84
N GLY A 818 -8.60 19.48 -15.27
CA GLY A 818 -7.55 18.68 -15.89
C GLY A 818 -7.31 17.34 -15.18
N GLY A 819 -7.46 16.24 -15.90
CA GLY A 819 -7.39 14.85 -15.47
C GLY A 819 -6.00 14.24 -15.51
N GLU A 820 -5.91 13.05 -14.92
CA GLU A 820 -4.71 12.36 -14.37
C GLU A 820 -3.59 13.20 -13.77
N VAL A 821 -3.79 14.49 -13.61
CA VAL A 821 -3.65 15.12 -12.34
C VAL A 821 -4.66 14.43 -11.43
N THR A 822 -4.22 13.44 -10.66
CA THR A 822 -4.91 13.29 -9.37
C THR A 822 -4.71 14.63 -8.68
N GLU A 823 -5.77 15.43 -8.53
CA GLU A 823 -5.76 16.40 -7.45
C GLU A 823 -5.33 15.64 -6.19
N ALA A 824 -4.60 16.26 -5.27
CA ALA A 824 -4.26 15.56 -4.03
C ALA A 824 -5.51 14.97 -3.32
N SER A 825 -6.71 15.50 -3.60
CA SER A 825 -8.01 14.95 -3.22
C SER A 825 -8.33 13.57 -3.83
N SER A 826 -7.92 13.27 -5.07
CA SER A 826 -8.13 11.98 -5.76
C SER A 826 -6.92 11.04 -5.76
N THR A 827 -5.75 11.46 -5.24
CA THR A 827 -4.72 10.49 -4.75
C THR A 827 -5.23 9.66 -3.57
N ALA A 828 -6.39 10.00 -3.02
CA ALA A 828 -7.17 9.11 -2.20
C ALA A 828 -7.67 7.94 -3.06
N VAL A 829 -6.92 6.83 -3.09
CA VAL A 829 -7.52 5.53 -3.42
C VAL A 829 -8.80 5.43 -2.61
N SER A 830 -9.90 5.05 -3.26
CA SER A 830 -11.16 4.74 -2.60
C SER A 830 -10.89 3.86 -1.38
N ASN A 831 -11.60 4.16 -0.29
CA ASN A 831 -11.65 3.27 0.86
C ASN A 831 -12.01 1.87 0.34
N PRO A 832 -11.26 0.80 0.61
CA PRO A 832 -11.72 -0.56 0.30
C PRO A 832 -13.00 -0.94 1.07
N ASN A 833 -13.48 -0.07 1.97
CA ASN A 833 -14.82 -0.12 2.58
C ASN A 833 -15.75 1.01 2.11
N ALA A 834 -15.48 1.69 0.98
CA ALA A 834 -16.46 2.60 0.37
C ALA A 834 -17.68 1.76 -0.01
N GLY A 835 -18.75 1.87 0.79
CA GLY A 835 -19.89 0.95 0.78
C GLY A 835 -20.38 0.53 2.17
N ASN A 836 -19.66 0.82 3.26
CA ASN A 836 -20.15 0.56 4.62
C ASN A 836 -20.92 1.72 5.28
N ASP A 837 -21.20 2.79 4.53
CA ASP A 837 -22.03 3.91 4.99
C ASP A 837 -23.53 3.56 4.97
N ALA A 838 -23.89 2.39 4.44
CA ALA A 838 -25.16 1.75 4.74
C ALA A 838 -24.99 0.95 6.03
N CYS A 839 -25.74 1.31 7.08
CA CYS A 839 -25.91 0.41 8.21
C CYS A 839 -26.52 -0.89 7.68
N VAL A 840 -25.73 -1.96 7.65
CA VAL A 840 -26.21 -3.30 7.29
C VAL A 840 -26.95 -3.84 8.51
N PRO A 841 -28.28 -4.07 8.43
CA PRO A 841 -29.03 -4.62 9.55
C PRO A 841 -28.42 -5.96 9.97
N GLN A 842 -27.95 -6.05 11.22
CA GLN A 842 -27.45 -7.31 11.76
C GLN A 842 -28.63 -8.23 12.09
N ASP A 843 -28.61 -9.46 11.55
CA ASP A 843 -29.54 -10.51 11.94
C ASP A 843 -29.09 -11.16 13.25
N ASN A 844 -29.68 -10.71 14.35
CA ASN A 844 -29.44 -11.24 15.70
C ASN A 844 -30.50 -12.26 16.14
N SER A 845 -31.33 -12.77 15.22
CA SER A 845 -32.41 -13.73 15.53
C SER A 845 -31.90 -15.05 16.13
N SER A 846 -30.68 -15.46 15.78
CA SER A 846 -30.01 -16.68 16.26
C SER A 846 -29.15 -16.48 17.53
N LEU A 847 -29.11 -15.27 18.08
CA LEU A 847 -28.24 -14.91 19.21
C LEU A 847 -28.68 -15.61 20.52
N VAL A 848 -27.77 -16.41 21.08
CA VAL A 848 -27.95 -17.12 22.35
C VAL A 848 -27.40 -16.24 23.49
N ILE A 849 -28.29 -15.71 24.34
CA ILE A 849 -27.92 -14.84 25.49
C ILE A 849 -28.25 -15.56 26.81
N ASN A 850 -27.37 -16.44 27.26
CA ASN A 850 -27.58 -17.27 28.45
C ASN A 850 -26.75 -16.81 29.64
N SER A 851 -25.66 -16.06 29.42
CA SER A 851 -24.71 -15.63 30.45
C SER A 851 -24.42 -14.12 30.41
N THR A 852 -23.82 -13.61 31.48
CA THR A 852 -23.29 -12.23 31.53
C THR A 852 -22.19 -12.02 30.47
N LEU A 853 -21.43 -13.05 30.15
CA LEU A 853 -20.42 -13.02 29.10
C LEU A 853 -21.07 -12.75 27.73
N ASP A 854 -22.17 -13.43 27.41
CA ASP A 854 -22.90 -13.23 26.15
C ASP A 854 -23.48 -11.81 26.05
N ILE A 855 -23.93 -11.26 27.18
CA ILE A 855 -24.44 -9.89 27.28
C ILE A 855 -23.30 -8.88 27.06
N GLN A 856 -22.17 -9.05 27.73
CA GLN A 856 -20.99 -8.21 27.51
C GLN A 856 -20.50 -8.30 26.06
N GLN A 857 -20.49 -9.49 25.48
CA GLN A 857 -20.05 -9.70 24.10
C GLN A 857 -21.01 -9.05 23.10
N PHE A 858 -22.31 -9.20 23.28
CA PHE A 858 -23.31 -8.49 22.50
C PHE A 858 -23.15 -6.97 22.60
N LEU A 859 -23.03 -6.43 23.81
CA LEU A 859 -22.90 -4.99 24.06
C LEU A 859 -21.64 -4.43 23.41
N SER A 860 -20.51 -5.13 23.57
CA SER A 860 -19.24 -4.75 22.95
C SER A 860 -19.31 -4.78 21.43
N ASN A 861 -19.96 -5.80 20.85
CA ASN A 861 -20.10 -5.94 19.39
C ASN A 861 -21.03 -4.88 18.79
N ASN A 862 -21.86 -4.24 19.61
CA ASN A 862 -22.85 -3.24 19.21
C ASN A 862 -22.52 -1.82 19.72
N GLY A 863 -21.23 -1.56 20.01
CA GLY A 863 -20.75 -0.20 20.32
C GLY A 863 -21.00 0.30 21.75
N PHE A 864 -21.55 -0.53 22.63
CA PHE A 864 -21.65 -0.25 24.06
C PHE A 864 -20.38 -0.73 24.77
N ASN A 865 -19.94 -0.03 25.82
CA ASN A 865 -18.71 -0.37 26.54
C ASN A 865 -18.99 -1.11 27.85
N PRO A 866 -19.06 -2.45 27.86
CA PRO A 866 -19.33 -3.23 29.07
C PRO A 866 -18.12 -3.34 30.01
N GLY A 867 -16.95 -2.78 29.65
CA GLY A 867 -15.68 -3.12 30.30
C GLY A 867 -15.09 -4.44 29.77
N PRO A 868 -14.18 -5.09 30.51
CA PRO A 868 -13.66 -6.40 30.15
C PRO A 868 -14.79 -7.42 29.93
N ILE A 869 -14.69 -8.23 28.87
CA ILE A 869 -15.62 -9.34 28.60
C ILE A 869 -15.11 -10.54 29.40
N ASP A 870 -15.39 -10.51 30.70
CA ASP A 870 -14.86 -11.43 31.70
C ASP A 870 -15.95 -12.29 32.37
N GLY A 871 -17.20 -12.12 31.95
CA GLY A 871 -18.38 -12.80 32.50
C GLY A 871 -18.84 -12.24 33.84
N GLN A 872 -18.21 -11.17 34.33
CA GLN A 872 -18.55 -10.54 35.61
C GLN A 872 -19.34 -9.25 35.40
N SER A 873 -20.53 -9.15 36.00
CA SER A 873 -21.37 -7.96 35.85
C SER A 873 -20.87 -6.80 36.72
N GLY A 874 -19.85 -6.09 36.25
CA GLY A 874 -19.27 -4.93 36.91
C GLY A 874 -19.99 -3.60 36.59
N PRO A 875 -19.56 -2.46 37.20
CA PRO A 875 -20.19 -1.16 36.98
C PRO A 875 -20.24 -0.73 35.51
N LYS A 876 -19.21 -1.07 34.71
CA LYS A 876 -19.19 -0.80 33.27
C LYS A 876 -20.20 -1.65 32.50
N THR A 877 -20.34 -2.93 32.84
CA THR A 877 -21.33 -3.83 32.24
C THR A 877 -22.74 -3.34 32.55
N LYS A 878 -23.00 -2.98 33.81
CA LYS A 878 -24.28 -2.39 34.22
C LYS A 878 -24.58 -1.09 33.46
N ASN A 879 -23.60 -0.19 33.34
CA ASN A 879 -23.76 1.05 32.59
C ASN A 879 -23.99 0.83 31.08
N ALA A 880 -23.33 -0.16 30.49
CA ALA A 880 -23.55 -0.54 29.10
C ALA A 880 -24.96 -1.11 28.87
N ILE A 881 -25.47 -1.92 29.80
CA ILE A 881 -26.86 -2.40 29.77
C ILE A 881 -27.83 -1.23 29.89
N ILE A 882 -27.59 -0.28 30.81
CA ILE A 882 -28.40 0.95 30.95
C ILE A 882 -28.40 1.74 29.64
N SER A 883 -27.25 1.94 29.01
CA SER A 883 -27.14 2.67 27.73
C SER A 883 -27.92 1.97 26.62
N PHE A 884 -27.77 0.65 26.49
CA PHE A 884 -28.53 -0.15 25.52
C PHE A 884 -30.04 -0.09 25.77
N GLN A 885 -30.47 -0.20 27.03
CA GLN A 885 -31.88 -0.10 27.41
C GLN A 885 -32.47 1.27 27.07
N LYS A 886 -31.75 2.35 27.38
CA LYS A 886 -32.16 3.73 27.03
C LYS A 886 -32.30 3.90 25.53
N GLU A 887 -31.35 3.38 24.76
CA GLU A 887 -31.34 3.49 23.31
C GLU A 887 -32.51 2.74 22.65
N ASN A 888 -32.99 1.66 23.27
CA ASN A 888 -34.09 0.84 22.76
C ASN A 888 -35.44 1.12 23.46
N GLY A 889 -35.56 2.24 24.18
CA GLY A 889 -36.82 2.64 24.83
C GLY A 889 -37.28 1.70 25.96
N LEU A 890 -36.35 0.96 26.57
CA LEU A 890 -36.61 0.04 27.68
C LEU A 890 -36.40 0.73 29.04
N LEU A 891 -36.93 0.11 30.10
CA LEU A 891 -36.62 0.50 31.47
C LEU A 891 -35.12 0.32 31.73
N ALA A 892 -34.42 1.43 32.03
CA ALA A 892 -32.96 1.48 32.14
C ALA A 892 -32.44 1.15 33.55
N ASP A 893 -32.72 -0.08 34.00
CA ASP A 893 -32.36 -0.58 35.34
C ASP A 893 -30.97 -1.25 35.41
N GLY A 894 -30.32 -1.45 34.26
CA GLY A 894 -29.03 -2.12 34.16
C GLY A 894 -29.10 -3.63 34.31
N ILE A 895 -30.29 -4.21 34.22
CA ILE A 895 -30.56 -5.64 34.33
C ILE A 895 -30.98 -6.19 32.97
N ALA A 896 -30.20 -7.14 32.44
CA ALA A 896 -30.50 -7.79 31.17
C ALA A 896 -31.58 -8.90 31.33
N GLY A 897 -32.80 -8.51 31.69
CA GLY A 897 -33.96 -9.41 31.76
C GLY A 897 -34.51 -9.82 30.39
N ASN A 898 -35.57 -10.64 30.36
CA ASN A 898 -36.11 -11.20 29.11
C ASN A 898 -36.46 -10.16 28.04
N LYS A 899 -36.99 -8.98 28.44
CA LYS A 899 -37.29 -7.87 27.52
C LYS A 899 -36.03 -7.25 26.93
N THR A 900 -34.99 -7.02 27.75
CA THR A 900 -33.68 -6.55 27.29
C THR A 900 -33.05 -7.55 26.33
N LYS A 901 -33.06 -8.85 26.66
CA LYS A 901 -32.54 -9.91 25.78
C LYS A 901 -33.31 -10.05 24.48
N ALA A 902 -34.63 -9.89 24.50
CA ALA A 902 -35.45 -9.88 23.28
C ALA A 902 -35.10 -8.67 22.39
N ALA A 903 -34.93 -7.49 22.99
CA ALA A 903 -34.46 -6.31 22.26
C ALA A 903 -33.05 -6.51 21.70
N MET A 904 -32.14 -7.18 22.40
CA MET A 904 -30.80 -7.53 21.88
C MET A 904 -30.89 -8.44 20.65
N ARG A 905 -31.80 -9.43 20.64
CA ARG A 905 -32.04 -10.30 19.47
C ARG A 905 -32.69 -9.56 18.30
N ALA A 906 -33.47 -8.51 18.59
CA ALA A 906 -34.13 -7.68 17.59
C ALA A 906 -33.29 -6.45 17.17
N TYR A 907 -32.15 -6.21 17.82
CA TYR A 907 -31.30 -5.06 17.57
C TYR A 907 -30.54 -5.28 16.27
N THR A 908 -30.76 -4.41 15.30
CA THR A 908 -30.11 -4.50 13.98
C THR A 908 -28.88 -3.60 13.87
N GLY A 909 -28.60 -2.77 14.87
CA GLY A 909 -27.58 -1.71 14.82
C GLY A 909 -27.99 -0.50 13.97
N CYS A 910 -29.17 -0.54 13.34
CA CYS A 910 -29.64 0.48 12.40
C CYS A 910 -30.91 1.16 12.91
N LYS A 911 -30.92 2.50 12.95
CA LYS A 911 -32.15 3.25 13.22
C LYS A 911 -32.96 3.37 11.94
N SER A 912 -34.29 3.25 12.03
CA SER A 912 -35.20 3.25 10.87
C SER A 912 -35.34 4.61 10.16
N GLU A 913 -34.59 5.63 10.57
CA GLU A 913 -34.50 6.91 9.87
C GLU A 913 -33.04 7.39 9.94
N ASN A 914 -32.38 7.51 8.78
CA ASN A 914 -30.98 7.93 8.65
C ASN A 914 -30.80 9.40 9.01
N PHE A 915 -30.71 9.73 10.30
CA PHE A 915 -30.11 10.98 10.77
C PHE A 915 -28.75 10.71 11.43
N CYS A 916 -27.71 11.14 10.74
CA CYS A 916 -26.34 11.24 11.25
C CYS A 916 -26.30 12.33 12.34
N VAL A 917 -26.08 11.92 13.60
CA VAL A 917 -25.80 12.86 14.70
C VAL A 917 -24.28 12.98 14.82
N ALA A 918 -23.77 14.19 14.60
CA ALA A 918 -22.34 14.50 14.68
C ALA A 918 -21.73 14.07 16.03
N ARG A 919 -20.66 13.27 15.99
CA ARG A 919 -19.93 12.86 17.20
C ARG A 919 -19.04 14.00 17.73
N ASP A 920 -19.08 14.28 19.03
CA ASP A 920 -18.17 15.24 19.69
C ASP A 920 -16.87 14.56 20.10
N ASN A 921 -15.80 14.81 19.35
CA ASN A 921 -14.48 14.23 19.57
C ASN A 921 -13.50 15.16 20.31
N ARG A 922 -13.94 16.35 20.78
CA ARG A 922 -13.04 17.37 21.37
C ARG A 922 -12.27 16.86 22.59
N SER A 923 -12.85 15.92 23.33
CA SER A 923 -12.27 15.31 24.54
C SER A 923 -11.56 13.97 24.28
N ALA A 924 -11.43 13.53 23.02
CA ALA A 924 -10.77 12.28 22.67
C ALA A 924 -9.33 12.27 23.21
N LYS A 925 -9.05 11.29 24.07
CA LYS A 925 -7.67 10.94 24.43
C LYS A 925 -7.05 10.33 23.18
N LEU A 926 -5.87 10.79 22.79
CA LEU A 926 -5.15 10.32 21.60
C LEU A 926 -3.66 10.13 21.93
N ASP A 927 -3.36 9.87 23.21
CA ASP A 927 -1.99 9.93 23.73
C ASP A 927 -1.25 8.62 23.44
N SER A 928 -1.96 7.50 23.39
CA SER A 928 -1.44 6.19 22.99
C SER A 928 -1.92 5.75 21.59
N ILE A 929 -1.23 4.77 20.99
CA ILE A 929 -1.70 4.16 19.74
C ILE A 929 -3.04 3.43 19.94
N ALA A 930 -3.29 2.88 21.13
CA ALA A 930 -4.56 2.22 21.44
C ALA A 930 -5.71 3.24 21.42
N ASP A 931 -5.46 4.45 21.91
CA ASP A 931 -6.43 5.54 21.86
C ASP A 931 -6.71 5.98 20.41
N VAL A 932 -5.67 6.05 19.58
CA VAL A 932 -5.81 6.36 18.15
C VAL A 932 -6.59 5.27 17.41
N GLN A 933 -6.29 4.00 17.66
CA GLN A 933 -7.05 2.87 17.10
C GLN A 933 -8.52 2.93 17.56
N THR A 934 -8.77 3.14 18.85
CA THR A 934 -10.13 3.27 19.41
C THR A 934 -10.88 4.42 18.75
N TYR A 935 -10.24 5.57 18.61
CA TYR A 935 -10.80 6.72 17.92
C TYR A 935 -11.20 6.37 16.48
N LEU A 936 -10.31 5.74 15.72
CA LEU A 936 -10.53 5.40 14.32
C LEU A 936 -11.72 4.45 14.17
N ALA A 937 -11.75 3.38 14.98
CA ALA A 937 -12.84 2.42 15.01
C ALA A 937 -14.19 3.09 15.31
N ASN A 938 -14.23 3.98 16.30
CA ASN A 938 -15.45 4.71 16.69
C ASN A 938 -15.93 5.73 15.66
N ASN A 939 -15.10 6.07 14.67
CA ASN A 939 -15.39 7.06 13.63
C ASN A 939 -15.42 6.45 12.22
N GLY A 940 -15.66 5.13 12.12
CA GLY A 940 -15.90 4.45 10.84
C GLY A 940 -14.64 4.01 10.08
N PHE A 941 -13.45 4.18 10.66
CA PHE A 941 -12.19 3.73 10.07
C PHE A 941 -11.75 2.41 10.72
N ASN A 942 -11.33 1.41 9.95
CA ASN A 942 -10.95 0.10 10.51
C ASN A 942 -9.44 0.01 10.80
N PRO A 943 -8.97 0.25 12.04
CA PRO A 943 -7.55 0.17 12.40
C PRO A 943 -7.03 -1.27 12.57
N GLY A 944 -7.87 -2.27 12.32
CA GLY A 944 -7.65 -3.64 12.77
C GLY A 944 -7.92 -3.79 14.27
N ILE A 945 -7.18 -4.68 14.92
CA ILE A 945 -7.33 -4.95 16.36
C ILE A 945 -6.78 -3.75 17.17
N ILE A 946 -7.52 -3.31 18.20
CA ILE A 946 -7.07 -2.27 19.14
C ILE A 946 -6.08 -2.88 20.14
N ASP A 947 -4.81 -2.88 19.78
CA ASP A 947 -3.72 -3.56 20.51
C ASP A 947 -2.63 -2.61 21.03
N GLY A 948 -2.78 -1.30 20.77
CA GLY A 948 -1.80 -0.27 21.13
C GLY A 948 -0.53 -0.30 20.28
N LYS A 949 -0.52 -1.01 19.15
CA LYS A 949 0.65 -1.15 18.28
C LYS A 949 0.38 -0.62 16.88
N MET A 950 1.39 0.02 16.31
CA MET A 950 1.28 0.65 15.00
C MET A 950 1.41 -0.38 13.86
N GLY A 951 0.35 -1.14 13.61
CA GLY A 951 0.23 -2.17 12.57
C GLY A 951 -0.10 -1.64 11.17
N SER A 952 -0.14 -2.51 10.17
CA SER A 952 -0.51 -2.14 8.79
C SER A 952 -1.95 -1.62 8.72
N TYR A 953 -2.92 -2.32 9.32
CA TYR A 953 -4.32 -1.88 9.38
C TYR A 953 -4.48 -0.54 10.10
N THR A 954 -3.73 -0.32 11.20
CA THR A 954 -3.75 0.96 11.92
C THR A 954 -3.17 2.09 11.08
N ARG A 955 -2.06 1.84 10.36
CA ARG A 955 -1.50 2.83 9.40
C ARG A 955 -2.50 3.11 8.29
N GLU A 956 -3.13 2.10 7.71
CA GLU A 956 -4.11 2.28 6.65
C GLU A 956 -5.38 3.00 7.13
N ALA A 957 -5.84 2.75 8.36
CA ALA A 957 -6.95 3.51 8.96
C ALA A 957 -6.57 4.96 9.22
N ILE A 958 -5.34 5.22 9.66
CA ILE A 958 -4.82 6.58 9.81
C ILE A 958 -4.74 7.26 8.44
N LYS A 959 -4.26 6.56 7.41
CA LYS A 959 -4.28 7.06 6.03
C LYS A 959 -5.69 7.34 5.53
N ALA A 960 -6.64 6.46 5.81
CA ALA A 960 -8.04 6.63 5.42
C ALA A 960 -8.67 7.84 6.13
N PHE A 961 -8.40 8.01 7.41
CA PHE A 961 -8.79 9.20 8.16
C PHE A 961 -8.12 10.46 7.60
N GLN A 962 -6.80 10.42 7.35
CA GLN A 962 -6.05 11.54 6.78
C GLN A 962 -6.61 11.94 5.41
N ARG A 963 -6.92 10.98 4.53
CA ARG A 963 -7.64 11.23 3.27
C ARG A 963 -8.97 11.93 3.53
N LYS A 964 -9.77 11.43 4.49
CA LYS A 964 -11.09 12.00 4.82
C LYS A 964 -11.00 13.47 5.25
N VAL A 965 -9.94 13.88 5.95
CA VAL A 965 -9.75 15.25 6.44
C VAL A 965 -8.78 16.08 5.56
N GLY A 966 -8.49 15.62 4.35
CA GLY A 966 -7.64 16.32 3.39
C GLY A 966 -6.18 16.50 3.86
N LEU A 967 -5.68 15.60 4.69
CA LEU A 967 -4.25 15.45 5.01
C LEU A 967 -3.60 14.44 4.05
N ILE A 968 -2.30 14.55 3.83
CA ILE A 968 -1.59 13.50 3.12
C ILE A 968 -1.60 12.20 3.92
N PRO A 969 -1.95 11.06 3.29
CA PRO A 969 -2.01 9.76 3.93
C PRO A 969 -0.61 9.17 4.17
N ASP A 970 0.15 9.74 5.11
CA ASP A 970 1.43 9.20 5.56
C ASP A 970 1.29 8.00 6.52
N GLY A 971 0.08 7.80 7.07
CA GLY A 971 -0.23 6.71 7.99
C GLY A 971 0.36 6.89 9.38
N VAL A 972 0.70 8.12 9.78
CA VAL A 972 1.25 8.47 11.10
C VAL A 972 0.26 9.38 11.83
N ALA A 973 -0.21 8.95 13.01
CA ALA A 973 -1.06 9.78 13.86
C ALA A 973 -0.24 10.82 14.63
N GLY A 974 0.35 11.78 13.92
CA GLY A 974 1.07 12.92 14.49
C GLY A 974 0.13 13.95 15.11
N ALA A 975 0.69 15.01 15.70
CA ALA A 975 -0.09 16.06 16.38
C ALA A 975 -1.20 16.66 15.52
N ARG A 976 -1.00 16.78 14.20
CA ARG A 976 -2.01 17.29 13.26
C ARG A 976 -3.13 16.31 12.99
N THR A 977 -2.79 15.06 12.71
CA THR A 977 -3.81 14.01 12.59
C THR A 977 -4.62 13.92 13.88
N LYS A 978 -3.99 13.99 15.05
CA LYS A 978 -4.68 14.03 16.34
C LYS A 978 -5.53 15.29 16.55
N SER A 979 -5.09 16.45 16.04
CA SER A 979 -5.88 17.68 16.05
C SER A 979 -7.13 17.55 15.20
N GLU A 980 -6.98 17.07 13.96
CA GLU A 980 -8.11 16.79 13.07
C GLU A 980 -9.03 15.73 13.66
N MET A 981 -8.48 14.71 14.34
CA MET A 981 -9.30 13.70 15.03
C MET A 981 -10.19 14.34 16.09
N LYS A 982 -9.70 15.34 16.83
CA LYS A 982 -10.47 16.05 17.86
C LYS A 982 -11.51 17.02 17.27
N SER A 983 -11.29 17.55 16.07
CA SER A 983 -12.24 18.43 15.38
C SER A 983 -13.18 17.70 14.41
N TYR A 984 -12.90 16.44 14.09
CA TYR A 984 -13.75 15.64 13.21
C TYR A 984 -15.08 15.34 13.89
N THR A 985 -16.18 15.71 13.23
CA THR A 985 -17.55 15.60 13.74
C THR A 985 -18.32 14.44 13.12
N GLY A 986 -17.60 13.43 12.58
CA GLY A 986 -18.18 12.42 11.70
C GLY A 986 -19.29 11.57 12.31
N CYS A 987 -19.95 10.86 11.40
CA CYS A 987 -20.86 9.75 11.61
C CYS A 987 -20.22 8.51 10.96
#